data_AF-A0A433EHL6-F1
#
_entry.id   AF-A0A433EHL6-F1
#
_cell.length_a   1.000
_cell.length_b   1.000
_cell.length_c   1.000
_cell.angle_alpha   90.00
_cell.angle_beta   90.00
_cell.angle_gamma   90.00
#
_symmetry.space_group_name_H-M   'P 1'
#
loop_
_entity.id
_entity.type
_entity.pdbx_description
1 polymer ?
#
loop_
_entity_poly.entity_id
_entity_poly.type
_entity_poly.pdbx_seq_one_letter_code
_entity_poly.pdbx_strand_id
1 'polypeptide(L)'
;MSNFDFLTISIPEVHQNALKAESALRIDAPMAAIYSRITLEQLIDYLYRVRSIPLPYGKVDATLNDRLRNPEFLRLITVPALTTKMHLIRRIGNDAAHGKRITPQAAAQAVLDLHHLLIWAVRYHCPHEINIDPRTVFDLAKVPHIQGTAPKPKTSKELIQLAEELEETRKTHQAQLAQKDTENKALQERLAQLEERLKHTFTGTASTDIRDYDEAQTRAALIDYELEVAGWDIAAKNLREVPVPNIPIRKDGTLGTGSADYVLWGVDGKPLAVIEAKRTKRDPSEGQYQAELYARGLYAQYGVYPVIITTNGADHTLWDKWEHNPNGKPGYPPRAILAFPTRDDLERMHARRNAKSLKNAPISEALVDRPYQIRAVRAVGNAFDEENRRRALLVMATGTGKTRTSMAIVKMLSDAGWVKNTLFLADRIYLVTQAVNAFRGQFKTELSVVNLLTDKNASGRVYGCTYPTIMSLIDQRKFSPGFFDLIIVDEAHRSVYAKYRQIFEYFDSLVVGLTATPKDEVDRDTYALFELNKGEPTDHYPLETAVAEGYLVPPRGINLGTEFLTEGIRYDSLTDEEKEKWDLIDWDEETDEKPTHIEPQLLNTYLFNQQTVDHVINELMTRGHRVENGNKLGKTIIFAHNQNHAQYLKARFDALYPHYGGSFARVITHSTERAQALIDDFSDPQKMPQVAISVDMLDTGVDVPEVLNLVFFKAVRSYAKYWQMIGRGTRLCPDIFGPGAHKQDFLVFDCCRNIEFFNNELATTEGTIQKSQAARTLETTLALLTALDSPGNSQVAEADYQVLRSAVVQQLRGFVCSLNTESPFVRKHLTAVQALSSENVWSTKLDAQSQAHVLSLAELGGNIGDGSPEARTFDLTVRTLQLDLVEGNSAAAAKRLERIRDIAVALTELIDRVPAIEKQKAHLDYVLSEAWNEQVSLARLEAIREDVRGIIHLLPKHERKVFYTDFADTTFESVEAQIQTNTTGTVDPTEFEAKIAHRMRTLMGMAVVQKARDGYALTEEDEQELDAAFVASGEFTVTDILTMHESHPNLGLFLRSIMGMSLEAVQEHLKVFIQEDATEEQIRLVTMLTDALVKHGTVEPASIFGEPYVDTRQLDYTWLGDVAATVQALNQGIPQNT
;
A
#
# COMPACT_ATOMS: atom_id res chain seq x y z
N MET A 1 -37.01 3.88 46.65
CA MET A 1 -35.54 3.76 46.59
C MET A 1 -35.16 3.61 45.14
N SER A 2 -34.36 4.54 44.62
CA SER A 2 -33.83 4.52 43.26
C SER A 2 -32.70 3.50 43.13
N ASN A 3 -32.41 3.05 41.91
CA ASN A 3 -31.17 2.32 41.61
C ASN A 3 -29.91 3.17 41.83
N PHE A 4 -30.03 4.50 41.91
CA PHE A 4 -28.91 5.44 42.02
C PHE A 4 -28.75 6.07 43.42
N ASP A 5 -29.54 5.65 44.42
CA ASP A 5 -29.52 6.24 45.78
C ASP A 5 -28.11 6.19 46.43
N PHE A 6 -27.27 5.22 46.03
CA PHE A 6 -25.89 5.09 46.51
C PHE A 6 -24.98 6.27 46.13
N LEU A 7 -25.38 7.08 45.16
CA LEU A 7 -24.66 8.28 44.72
C LEU A 7 -24.86 9.48 45.65
N THR A 8 -25.89 9.46 46.49
CA THR A 8 -26.23 10.56 47.41
C THR A 8 -25.07 10.92 48.35
N ILE A 9 -24.24 9.93 48.71
CA ILE A 9 -23.10 10.09 49.62
C ILE A 9 -21.76 9.97 48.86
N SER A 10 -21.69 9.12 47.82
CA SER A 10 -20.43 8.82 47.11
C SER A 10 -20.02 9.90 46.11
N ILE A 11 -20.90 10.23 45.17
CA ILE A 11 -20.67 11.23 44.11
C ILE A 11 -21.95 12.07 43.96
N PRO A 12 -22.24 13.01 44.89
CA PRO A 12 -23.53 13.70 44.93
C PRO A 12 -23.83 14.52 43.66
N GLU A 13 -22.79 14.98 42.97
CA GLU A 13 -22.89 15.82 41.78
C GLU A 13 -23.45 15.10 40.53
N VAL A 14 -23.34 13.77 40.45
CA VAL A 14 -23.92 12.96 39.35
C VAL A 14 -25.31 12.43 39.69
N HIS A 15 -25.68 12.41 40.97
CA HIS A 15 -26.89 11.75 41.47
C HIS A 15 -28.18 12.30 40.84
N GLN A 16 -28.33 13.62 40.75
CA GLN A 16 -29.56 14.24 40.27
C GLN A 16 -29.86 13.92 38.81
N ASN A 17 -28.84 13.86 37.94
CA ASN A 17 -29.02 13.52 36.53
C ASN A 17 -29.20 12.02 36.32
N ALA A 18 -28.57 11.18 37.15
CA ALA A 18 -28.81 9.74 37.17
C ALA A 18 -30.27 9.42 37.51
N LEU A 19 -30.86 10.12 38.50
CA LEU A 19 -32.29 9.99 38.84
C LEU A 19 -33.20 10.42 37.69
N LYS A 20 -32.85 11.51 36.99
CA LYS A 20 -33.63 11.96 35.82
C LYS A 20 -33.55 10.93 34.69
N ALA A 21 -32.38 10.35 34.43
CA ALA A 21 -32.19 9.27 33.46
C ALA A 21 -33.06 8.05 33.79
N GLU A 22 -33.09 7.63 35.07
CA GLU A 22 -33.93 6.54 35.55
C GLU A 22 -35.43 6.84 35.38
N SER A 23 -35.87 8.01 35.84
CA SER A 23 -37.28 8.40 35.81
C SER A 23 -37.84 8.52 34.38
N ALA A 24 -37.02 8.97 33.43
CA ALA A 24 -37.40 9.11 32.04
C ALA A 24 -37.47 7.76 31.30
N LEU A 25 -36.89 6.69 31.85
CA LEU A 25 -36.68 5.42 31.14
C LEU A 25 -37.96 4.79 30.57
N ARG A 26 -39.10 4.96 31.26
CA ARG A 26 -40.40 4.40 30.85
C ARG A 26 -41.34 5.41 30.20
N ILE A 27 -40.94 6.67 30.13
CA ILE A 27 -41.79 7.80 29.76
C ILE A 27 -41.30 8.44 28.46
N ASP A 28 -40.00 8.67 28.35
CA ASP A 28 -39.36 9.39 27.26
C ASP A 28 -37.92 8.85 27.04
N ALA A 29 -37.80 7.91 26.10
CA ALA A 29 -36.55 7.23 25.78
C ALA A 29 -35.44 8.20 25.31
N PRO A 30 -35.71 9.20 24.45
CA PRO A 30 -34.76 10.27 24.14
C PRO A 30 -34.26 11.02 25.39
N MET A 31 -35.16 11.39 26.31
CA MET A 31 -34.76 12.10 27.54
C MET A 31 -33.89 11.23 28.45
N ALA A 32 -34.20 9.95 28.59
CA ALA A 32 -33.38 9.00 29.35
C ALA A 32 -31.96 8.88 28.76
N ALA A 33 -31.84 8.87 27.43
CA ALA A 33 -30.55 8.86 26.73
C ALA A 33 -29.74 10.15 26.94
N ILE A 34 -30.39 11.32 26.84
CA ILE A 34 -29.74 12.63 27.06
C ILE A 34 -29.20 12.72 28.49
N TYR A 35 -30.03 12.42 29.49
CA TYR A 35 -29.57 12.46 30.88
C TYR A 35 -28.50 11.40 31.18
N SER A 36 -28.52 10.26 30.48
CA SER A 36 -27.47 9.25 30.65
C SER A 36 -26.11 9.77 30.17
N ARG A 37 -26.07 10.45 29.03
CA ARG A 37 -24.85 11.11 28.52
C ARG A 37 -24.38 12.23 29.44
N ILE A 38 -25.27 13.10 29.91
CA ILE A 38 -24.91 14.19 30.82
C ILE A 38 -24.30 13.64 32.11
N THR A 39 -24.90 12.58 32.67
CA THR A 39 -24.39 11.93 33.88
C THR A 39 -23.01 11.31 33.65
N LEU A 40 -22.78 10.70 32.47
CA LEU A 40 -21.46 10.21 32.09
C LEU A 40 -20.44 11.36 32.01
N GLU A 41 -20.77 12.48 31.38
CA GLU A 41 -19.87 13.65 31.29
C GLU A 41 -19.47 14.15 32.68
N GLN A 42 -20.42 14.29 33.60
CA GLN A 42 -20.13 14.69 34.98
C GLN A 42 -19.26 13.68 35.72
N LEU A 43 -19.47 12.37 35.48
CA LEU A 43 -18.63 11.32 36.04
C LEU A 43 -17.18 11.42 35.54
N ILE A 44 -16.98 11.70 34.25
CA ILE A 44 -15.63 11.88 33.70
C ILE A 44 -14.96 13.10 34.31
N ASP A 45 -15.69 14.20 34.49
CA ASP A 45 -15.17 15.43 35.10
C ASP A 45 -14.75 15.19 36.56
N TYR A 46 -15.56 14.44 37.30
CA TYR A 46 -15.22 13.94 38.63
C TYR A 46 -13.90 13.16 38.63
N LEU A 47 -13.75 12.18 37.73
CA LEU A 47 -12.56 11.32 37.66
C LEU A 47 -11.30 12.11 37.27
N TYR A 48 -11.41 13.04 36.33
CA TYR A 48 -10.31 13.92 35.92
C TYR A 48 -9.80 14.77 37.09
N ARG A 49 -10.72 15.30 37.90
CA ARG A 49 -10.38 16.09 39.08
C ARG A 49 -9.77 15.23 40.18
N VAL A 50 -10.42 14.13 40.57
CA VAL A 50 -9.98 13.27 41.68
C VAL A 50 -8.69 12.51 41.37
N ARG A 51 -8.39 12.24 40.09
CA ARG A 51 -7.16 11.58 39.65
C ARG A 51 -6.12 12.54 39.06
N SER A 52 -6.35 13.84 39.15
CA SER A 52 -5.45 14.90 38.65
C SER A 52 -4.98 14.65 37.20
N ILE A 53 -5.90 14.22 36.32
CA ILE A 53 -5.59 13.88 34.94
C ILE A 53 -5.47 15.18 34.13
N PRO A 54 -4.37 15.40 33.38
CA PRO A 54 -4.24 16.58 32.54
C PRO A 54 -5.27 16.59 31.41
N LEU A 55 -5.80 17.76 31.08
CA LEU A 55 -6.76 17.90 29.98
C LEU A 55 -6.08 17.56 28.63
N PRO A 56 -6.81 16.92 27.69
CA PRO A 56 -6.27 16.56 26.39
C PRO A 56 -5.72 17.78 25.64
N TYR A 57 -4.45 17.76 25.26
CA TYR A 57 -3.78 18.84 24.52
C TYR A 57 -3.81 20.23 25.20
N GLY A 58 -4.02 20.29 26.53
CA GLY A 58 -4.17 21.56 27.25
C GLY A 58 -5.42 22.36 26.88
N LYS A 59 -6.38 21.77 26.16
CA LYS A 59 -7.63 22.44 25.76
C LYS A 59 -8.59 22.52 26.94
N VAL A 60 -8.91 23.75 27.37
CA VAL A 60 -9.92 24.02 28.41
C VAL A 60 -11.31 23.52 27.98
N ASP A 61 -11.61 23.60 26.67
CA ASP A 61 -12.88 23.18 26.07
C ASP A 61 -12.86 21.75 25.47
N ALA A 62 -12.02 20.85 25.98
CA ALA A 62 -11.94 19.48 25.48
C ALA A 62 -13.31 18.77 25.52
N THR A 63 -13.73 18.17 24.39
CA THR A 63 -15.02 17.48 24.29
C THR A 63 -15.02 16.17 25.10
N LEU A 64 -16.20 15.63 25.42
CA LEU A 64 -16.30 14.31 26.06
C LEU A 64 -15.52 13.23 25.28
N ASN A 65 -15.54 13.31 23.94
CA ASN A 65 -14.79 12.35 23.11
C ASN A 65 -13.27 12.49 23.28
N ASP A 66 -12.78 13.73 23.37
CA ASP A 66 -11.35 13.99 23.56
C ASP A 66 -10.90 13.48 24.93
N ARG A 67 -11.74 13.66 25.96
CA ARG A 67 -11.47 13.16 27.33
C ARG A 67 -11.47 11.64 27.41
N LEU A 68 -12.38 10.97 26.70
CA LEU A 68 -12.43 9.50 26.64
C LEU A 68 -11.24 8.89 25.86
N ARG A 69 -10.57 9.68 25.00
CA ARG A 69 -9.40 9.25 24.21
C ARG A 69 -8.06 9.61 24.84
N ASN A 70 -8.07 10.27 26.00
CA ASN A 70 -6.86 10.67 26.70
C ASN A 70 -6.10 9.42 27.21
N PRO A 71 -4.82 9.23 26.85
CA PRO A 71 -4.03 8.08 27.29
C PRO A 71 -3.97 7.92 28.82
N GLU A 72 -3.86 9.02 29.57
CA GLU A 72 -3.82 8.97 31.04
C GLU A 72 -5.16 8.56 31.65
N PHE A 73 -6.27 8.94 31.01
CA PHE A 73 -7.60 8.48 31.41
C PHE A 73 -7.80 7.00 31.08
N LEU A 74 -7.37 6.56 29.90
CA LEU A 74 -7.49 5.15 29.49
C LEU A 74 -6.68 4.21 30.40
N ARG A 75 -5.55 4.66 30.96
CA ARG A 75 -4.79 3.92 31.97
C ARG A 75 -5.58 3.62 33.25
N LEU A 76 -6.57 4.44 33.60
CA LEU A 76 -7.44 4.18 34.76
C LEU A 76 -8.45 3.06 34.50
N ILE A 77 -8.72 2.74 33.24
CA ILE A 77 -9.70 1.74 32.84
C ILE A 77 -8.98 0.42 32.61
N THR A 78 -9.04 -0.47 33.59
CA THR A 78 -8.45 -1.81 33.50
C THR A 78 -9.33 -2.82 32.76
N VAL A 79 -10.60 -2.48 32.50
CA VAL A 79 -11.59 -3.36 31.86
C VAL A 79 -12.04 -2.72 30.54
N PRO A 80 -11.61 -3.25 29.36
CA PRO A 80 -11.93 -2.66 28.05
C PRO A 80 -13.44 -2.48 27.79
N ALA A 81 -14.28 -3.36 28.34
CA ALA A 81 -15.73 -3.27 28.21
C ALA A 81 -16.33 -1.99 28.83
N LEU A 82 -15.66 -1.35 29.80
CA LEU A 82 -16.12 -0.08 30.37
C LEU A 82 -15.96 1.06 29.36
N THR A 83 -14.86 1.09 28.61
CA THR A 83 -14.63 2.06 27.52
C THR A 83 -15.69 1.94 26.44
N THR A 84 -16.03 0.71 26.04
CA THR A 84 -17.13 0.43 25.10
C THR A 84 -18.46 0.98 25.61
N LYS A 85 -18.79 0.76 26.89
CA LYS A 85 -20.01 1.27 27.52
C LYS A 85 -20.07 2.81 27.55
N MET A 86 -18.95 3.47 27.88
CA MET A 86 -18.87 4.95 27.86
C MET A 86 -19.12 5.50 26.44
N HIS A 87 -18.53 4.88 25.41
CA HIS A 87 -18.76 5.29 24.01
C HIS A 87 -20.20 5.02 23.55
N LEU A 88 -20.81 3.91 23.98
CA LEU A 88 -22.20 3.59 23.67
C LEU A 88 -23.17 4.63 24.27
N ILE A 89 -23.02 4.97 25.56
CA ILE A 89 -23.83 6.00 26.22
C ILE A 89 -23.66 7.36 25.53
N ARG A 90 -22.42 7.75 25.20
CA ARG A 90 -22.12 8.99 24.46
C ARG A 90 -22.85 9.02 23.11
N ARG A 91 -22.78 7.94 22.33
CA ARG A 91 -23.40 7.84 21.00
C ARG A 91 -24.93 7.92 21.11
N ILE A 92 -25.55 7.11 21.97
CA ILE A 92 -27.01 7.08 22.15
C ILE A 92 -27.52 8.45 22.62
N GLY A 93 -26.81 9.11 23.54
CA GLY A 93 -27.17 10.46 23.99
C GLY A 93 -26.95 11.55 22.92
N ASN A 94 -25.92 11.45 22.07
CA ASN A 94 -25.72 12.35 20.94
C ASN A 94 -26.85 12.22 19.92
N ASP A 95 -27.21 10.98 19.56
CA ASP A 95 -28.29 10.70 18.63
C ASP A 95 -29.62 11.28 19.16
N ALA A 96 -29.87 11.16 20.46
CA ALA A 96 -31.03 11.76 21.12
C ALA A 96 -31.02 13.29 21.07
N ALA A 97 -29.88 13.91 21.38
CA ALA A 97 -29.70 15.37 21.38
C ALA A 97 -29.85 15.99 19.98
N HIS A 98 -29.47 15.26 18.93
CA HIS A 98 -29.67 15.67 17.53
C HIS A 98 -31.07 15.31 16.99
N GLY A 99 -32.01 14.94 17.86
CA GLY A 99 -33.39 14.69 17.50
C GLY A 99 -33.62 13.41 16.69
N LYS A 100 -32.64 12.47 16.67
CA LYS A 100 -32.81 11.15 16.04
C LYS A 100 -33.69 10.26 16.91
N ARG A 101 -34.33 9.27 16.27
CA ARG A 101 -35.23 8.34 16.95
C ARG A 101 -34.43 7.37 17.83
N ILE A 102 -34.71 7.38 19.14
CA ILE A 102 -34.13 6.45 20.12
C ILE A 102 -35.15 5.38 20.49
N THR A 103 -34.75 4.11 20.43
CA THR A 103 -35.61 3.01 20.86
C THR A 103 -35.62 2.92 22.40
N PRO A 104 -36.73 2.50 23.02
CA PRO A 104 -36.78 2.26 24.47
C PRO A 104 -35.71 1.28 24.95
N GLN A 105 -35.34 0.30 24.12
CA GLN A 105 -34.27 -0.66 24.40
C GLN A 105 -32.90 0.01 24.44
N ALA A 106 -32.58 0.89 23.47
CA ALA A 106 -31.31 1.62 23.47
C ALA A 106 -31.20 2.59 24.66
N ALA A 107 -32.29 3.28 25.02
CA ALA A 107 -32.35 4.12 26.21
C ALA A 107 -32.17 3.29 27.50
N ALA A 108 -32.81 2.11 27.58
CA ALA A 108 -32.62 1.17 28.69
C ALA A 108 -31.17 0.71 28.81
N GLN A 109 -30.56 0.31 27.69
CA GLN A 109 -29.17 -0.11 27.66
C GLN A 109 -28.22 1.01 28.14
N ALA A 110 -28.46 2.26 27.73
CA ALA A 110 -27.67 3.41 28.18
C ALA A 110 -27.76 3.64 29.69
N VAL A 111 -28.96 3.52 30.29
CA VAL A 111 -29.16 3.67 31.75
C VAL A 111 -28.55 2.49 32.53
N LEU A 112 -28.66 1.26 32.00
CA LEU A 112 -28.05 0.06 32.58
C LEU A 112 -26.52 0.15 32.59
N ASP A 113 -25.94 0.55 31.46
CA ASP A 113 -24.49 0.71 31.34
C ASP A 113 -23.98 1.86 32.21
N LEU A 114 -24.73 2.96 32.31
CA LEU A 114 -24.43 4.05 33.21
C LEU A 114 -24.41 3.60 34.67
N HIS A 115 -25.38 2.79 35.10
CA HIS A 115 -25.41 2.23 36.44
C HIS A 115 -24.19 1.36 36.76
N HIS A 116 -23.78 0.50 35.81
CA HIS A 116 -22.56 -0.30 35.97
C HIS A 116 -21.29 0.57 36.07
N LEU A 117 -21.18 1.61 35.24
CA LEU A 117 -20.05 2.56 35.29
C LEU A 117 -19.99 3.32 36.61
N LEU A 118 -21.14 3.71 37.16
CA LEU A 118 -21.21 4.43 38.43
C LEU A 118 -20.84 3.54 39.61
N ILE A 119 -21.21 2.25 39.61
CA ILE A 119 -20.73 1.29 40.62
C ILE A 119 -19.21 1.13 40.55
N TRP A 120 -18.66 0.98 39.34
CA TRP A 120 -17.21 0.91 39.14
C TRP A 120 -16.51 2.16 39.67
N ALA A 121 -16.99 3.35 39.30
CA ALA A 121 -16.40 4.60 39.73
C ALA A 121 -16.45 4.78 41.25
N VAL A 122 -17.58 4.46 41.89
CA VAL A 122 -17.73 4.55 43.34
C VAL A 122 -16.78 3.58 44.05
N ARG A 123 -16.64 2.37 43.54
CA ARG A 123 -15.81 1.35 44.21
C ARG A 123 -14.32 1.61 44.11
N TYR A 124 -13.84 2.06 42.95
CA TYR A 124 -12.41 2.14 42.67
C TYR A 124 -11.86 3.57 42.69
N HIS A 125 -12.73 4.59 42.66
CA HIS A 125 -12.33 5.98 42.54
C HIS A 125 -13.08 6.94 43.50
N CYS A 126 -13.87 6.43 44.45
CA CYS A 126 -14.42 7.23 45.54
C CYS A 126 -13.55 7.12 46.79
N PRO A 127 -13.31 8.23 47.51
CA PRO A 127 -12.53 8.22 48.76
C PRO A 127 -13.31 7.68 49.98
N HIS A 128 -14.63 7.46 49.86
CA HIS A 128 -15.45 6.93 50.96
C HIS A 128 -15.50 5.39 50.86
N GLU A 129 -15.22 4.69 51.97
CA GLU A 129 -15.44 3.23 52.07
C GLU A 129 -16.95 2.92 52.01
N ILE A 130 -17.46 2.83 50.79
CA ILE A 130 -18.85 2.48 50.52
C ILE A 130 -18.87 1.04 50.02
N ASN A 131 -19.33 0.14 50.89
CA ASN A 131 -19.41 -1.28 50.60
C ASN A 131 -20.61 -1.59 49.69
N ILE A 132 -20.41 -1.39 48.37
CA ILE A 132 -21.37 -1.77 47.32
C ILE A 132 -20.93 -3.11 46.70
N ASP A 133 -21.86 -4.08 46.66
CA ASP A 133 -21.64 -5.38 46.00
C ASP A 133 -21.44 -5.12 44.48
N PRO A 134 -20.35 -5.63 43.85
CA PRO A 134 -20.09 -5.37 42.43
C PRO A 134 -21.10 -6.08 41.51
N ARG A 135 -21.87 -7.03 42.07
CA ARG A 135 -22.95 -7.74 41.39
C ARG A 135 -24.30 -7.06 41.60
N THR A 136 -24.32 -5.82 42.11
CA THR A 136 -25.56 -5.05 42.21
C THR A 136 -26.11 -4.82 40.81
N VAL A 137 -27.19 -5.51 40.49
CA VAL A 137 -27.87 -5.41 39.20
C VAL A 137 -28.90 -4.29 39.27
N PHE A 138 -29.04 -3.54 38.18
CA PHE A 138 -30.09 -2.54 38.04
C PHE A 138 -31.47 -3.21 38.08
N ASP A 139 -32.31 -2.78 39.01
CA ASP A 139 -33.64 -3.34 39.24
C ASP A 139 -34.70 -2.50 38.53
N LEU A 140 -35.25 -3.05 37.44
CA LEU A 140 -36.32 -2.42 36.66
C LEU A 140 -37.62 -2.23 37.48
N ALA A 141 -37.82 -2.95 38.58
CA ALA A 141 -39.00 -2.79 39.43
C ALA A 141 -38.96 -1.49 40.26
N LYS A 142 -37.77 -0.92 40.48
CA LYS A 142 -37.57 0.35 41.21
C LYS A 142 -37.83 1.59 40.35
N VAL A 143 -37.90 1.43 39.03
CA VAL A 143 -38.19 2.52 38.09
C VAL A 143 -39.67 2.93 38.28
N PRO A 144 -39.96 4.22 38.57
CA PRO A 144 -41.32 4.67 38.87
C PRO A 144 -42.34 4.24 37.81
N HIS A 145 -43.41 3.56 38.22
CA HIS A 145 -44.58 3.32 37.38
C HIS A 145 -45.56 4.48 37.57
N ILE A 146 -45.83 5.26 36.52
CA ILE A 146 -46.87 6.28 36.56
C ILE A 146 -48.20 5.63 36.16
N GLN A 147 -49.16 5.57 37.09
CA GLN A 147 -50.57 5.39 36.76
C GLN A 147 -51.15 6.77 36.44
N GLY A 148 -51.24 7.10 35.14
CA GLY A 148 -51.75 8.37 34.62
C GLY A 148 -51.39 8.57 33.14
N THR A 149 -52.07 9.49 32.44
CA THR A 149 -51.74 9.84 31.05
C THR A 149 -50.30 10.35 30.97
N ALA A 150 -49.44 9.62 30.26
CA ALA A 150 -48.06 10.00 30.03
C ALA A 150 -47.97 11.41 29.42
N PRO A 151 -47.03 12.26 29.88
CA PRO A 151 -46.79 13.56 29.25
C PRO A 151 -46.48 13.35 27.75
N LYS A 152 -46.96 14.28 26.92
CA LYS A 152 -46.77 14.21 25.46
C LYS A 152 -45.26 14.16 25.17
N PRO A 153 -44.77 13.18 24.39
CA PRO A 153 -43.34 13.09 24.07
C PRO A 153 -42.90 14.37 23.36
N LYS A 154 -41.75 14.91 23.76
CA LYS A 154 -41.22 16.14 23.20
C LYS A 154 -40.93 15.97 21.72
N THR A 155 -41.25 16.99 20.92
CA THR A 155 -40.92 17.03 19.51
C THR A 155 -39.41 17.12 19.30
N SER A 156 -38.91 16.71 18.14
CA SER A 156 -37.48 16.76 17.79
C SER A 156 -36.89 18.17 17.96
N LYS A 157 -37.65 19.23 17.66
CA LYS A 157 -37.24 20.62 17.90
C LYS A 157 -37.14 20.97 19.39
N GLU A 158 -38.08 20.52 20.21
CA GLU A 158 -38.07 20.76 21.67
C GLU A 158 -36.93 19.99 22.37
N LEU A 159 -36.55 18.82 21.85
CA LEU A 159 -35.42 18.04 22.35
C LEU A 159 -34.07 18.72 22.05
N ILE A 160 -33.91 19.24 20.84
CA ILE A 160 -32.71 20.00 20.44
C ILE A 160 -32.57 21.27 21.28
N GLN A 161 -33.65 22.05 21.39
CA GLN A 161 -33.65 23.29 22.17
C GLN A 161 -33.34 23.03 23.67
N LEU A 162 -33.93 21.98 24.25
CA LEU A 162 -33.64 21.61 25.64
C LEU A 162 -32.19 21.15 25.82
N ALA A 163 -31.64 20.41 24.86
CA ALA A 163 -30.24 19.97 24.91
C ALA A 163 -29.28 21.17 24.87
N GLU A 164 -29.57 22.18 24.02
CA GLU A 164 -28.82 23.44 23.95
C GLU A 164 -28.92 24.24 25.25
N GLU A 165 -30.12 24.40 25.81
CA GLU A 165 -30.34 25.09 27.11
C GLU A 165 -29.59 24.40 28.27
N LEU A 166 -29.59 23.06 28.30
CA LEU A 166 -28.86 22.28 29.30
C LEU A 166 -27.33 22.43 29.15
N GLU A 167 -26.83 22.52 27.92
CA GLU A 167 -25.41 22.69 27.64
C GLU A 167 -24.91 24.11 27.97
N GLU A 168 -25.71 25.15 27.70
CA GLU A 168 -25.42 26.51 28.15
C GLU A 168 -25.42 26.61 29.68
N THR A 169 -26.45 26.06 30.34
CA THR A 169 -26.55 26.05 31.80
C THR A 169 -25.33 25.37 32.43
N ARG A 170 -24.85 24.27 31.83
CA ARG A 170 -23.62 23.56 32.25
C ARG A 170 -22.40 24.47 32.13
N LYS A 171 -22.19 25.11 30.97
CA LYS A 171 -21.04 26.01 30.75
C LYS A 171 -21.01 27.14 31.78
N THR A 172 -22.16 27.74 32.09
CA THR A 172 -22.26 28.76 33.15
C THR A 172 -21.96 28.21 34.55
N HIS A 173 -22.45 27.01 34.89
CA HIS A 173 -22.20 26.40 36.19
C HIS A 173 -20.73 25.98 36.36
N GLN A 174 -20.10 25.48 35.30
CA GLN A 174 -18.69 25.09 35.29
C GLN A 174 -17.76 26.31 35.39
N ALA A 175 -18.11 27.41 34.72
CA ALA A 175 -17.43 28.69 34.89
C ALA A 175 -17.57 29.26 36.32
N GLN A 176 -18.75 29.15 36.94
CA GLN A 176 -18.98 29.57 38.33
C GLN A 176 -18.21 28.70 39.34
N LEU A 177 -18.10 27.39 39.10
CA LEU A 177 -17.29 26.50 39.95
C LEU A 177 -15.80 26.84 39.82
N ALA A 178 -15.27 27.05 38.62
CA ALA A 178 -13.89 27.47 38.41
C ALA A 178 -13.57 28.84 39.05
N GLN A 179 -14.55 29.76 39.07
CA GLN A 179 -14.46 31.06 39.73
C GLN A 179 -14.50 30.95 41.27
N LYS A 180 -15.29 30.03 41.82
CA LYS A 180 -15.31 29.72 43.26
C LYS A 180 -14.06 28.97 43.73
N ASP A 181 -13.49 28.13 42.87
CA ASP A 181 -12.25 27.39 43.14
C ASP A 181 -11.04 28.34 43.22
N THR A 182 -11.07 29.49 42.55
CA THR A 182 -10.02 30.52 42.65
C THR A 182 -10.14 31.39 43.92
N GLU A 183 -11.32 31.51 44.52
CA GLU A 183 -11.56 32.35 45.70
C GLU A 183 -11.26 31.66 47.05
N ASN A 184 -11.11 30.33 47.10
CA ASN A 184 -10.98 29.55 48.34
C ASN A 184 -9.58 28.93 48.57
N LYS A 185 -8.55 29.78 48.57
CA LYS A 185 -7.13 29.39 48.72
C LYS A 185 -6.82 28.56 49.98
N ALA A 186 -7.56 28.79 51.07
CA ALA A 186 -7.38 28.06 52.34
C ALA A 186 -7.98 26.63 52.32
N LEU A 187 -8.95 26.35 51.45
CA LEU A 187 -9.48 25.00 51.22
C LEU A 187 -8.58 24.21 50.27
N GLN A 188 -7.89 24.88 49.34
CA GLN A 188 -6.93 24.26 48.42
C GLN A 188 -5.71 23.67 49.13
N GLU A 189 -5.15 24.36 50.12
CA GLU A 189 -4.03 23.80 50.92
C GLU A 189 -4.47 22.58 51.76
N ARG A 190 -5.72 22.59 52.24
CA ARG A 190 -6.29 21.49 53.03
C ARG A 190 -6.69 20.30 52.15
N LEU A 191 -7.14 20.55 50.92
CA LEU A 191 -7.41 19.55 49.89
C LEU A 191 -6.10 18.92 49.38
N ALA A 192 -5.06 19.71 49.12
CA ALA A 192 -3.75 19.19 48.71
C ALA A 192 -3.15 18.22 49.76
N GLN A 193 -3.28 18.53 51.05
CA GLN A 193 -2.87 17.62 52.14
C GLN A 193 -3.74 16.35 52.26
N LEU A 194 -5.03 16.44 51.91
CA LEU A 194 -5.93 15.28 51.85
C LEU A 194 -5.68 14.42 50.60
N GLU A 195 -5.36 15.05 49.47
CA GLU A 195 -5.01 14.44 48.18
C GLU A 195 -3.67 13.68 48.26
N GLU A 196 -2.70 14.23 48.97
CA GLU A 196 -1.42 13.57 49.23
C GLU A 196 -1.60 12.31 50.10
N ARG A 197 -2.48 12.37 51.12
CA ARG A 197 -2.89 11.18 51.90
C ARG A 197 -3.67 10.15 51.07
N LEU A 198 -4.52 10.60 50.14
CA LEU A 198 -5.28 9.72 49.24
C LEU A 198 -4.39 8.99 48.24
N LYS A 199 -3.32 9.64 47.75
CA LYS A 199 -2.32 9.02 46.84
C LYS A 199 -1.67 7.76 47.43
N HIS A 200 -1.47 7.73 48.75
CA HIS A 200 -0.89 6.58 49.46
C HIS A 200 -1.89 5.47 49.81
N THR A 201 -3.20 5.68 49.66
CA THR A 201 -4.24 4.70 50.08
C THR A 201 -4.63 3.73 48.94
N PHE A 202 -4.36 4.07 47.68
CA PHE A 202 -4.77 3.28 46.50
C PHE A 202 -3.72 2.29 45.96
N THR A 203 -2.90 1.67 46.81
CA THR A 203 -1.89 0.65 46.41
C THR A 203 -2.37 -0.78 46.64
N GLY A 204 -3.63 -1.11 46.31
CA GLY A 204 -4.24 -2.41 46.64
C GLY A 204 -4.89 -3.13 45.45
N THR A 205 -4.19 -4.14 44.92
CA THR A 205 -4.71 -5.31 44.16
C THR A 205 -5.43 -5.06 42.83
N ALA A 206 -4.65 -4.99 41.75
CA ALA A 206 -5.12 -5.29 40.40
C ALA A 206 -5.29 -6.81 40.23
N SER A 207 -6.54 -7.28 40.21
CA SER A 207 -6.87 -8.65 39.83
C SER A 207 -6.76 -8.79 38.31
N THR A 208 -6.04 -9.82 37.89
CA THR A 208 -5.84 -10.23 36.51
C THR A 208 -7.08 -10.94 35.99
N ASP A 209 -7.62 -10.52 34.84
CA ASP A 209 -8.67 -11.26 34.14
C ASP A 209 -8.05 -11.95 32.92
N ILE A 210 -7.84 -13.25 33.02
CA ILE A 210 -7.42 -14.14 31.93
C ILE A 210 -8.69 -14.92 31.53
N ARG A 211 -9.51 -14.40 30.61
CA ARG A 211 -10.68 -15.14 30.13
C ARG A 211 -10.36 -15.93 28.87
N ASP A 212 -10.44 -17.24 29.01
CA ASP A 212 -10.65 -18.17 27.91
C ASP A 212 -12.14 -18.09 27.53
N TYR A 213 -12.48 -17.39 26.45
CA TYR A 213 -13.87 -17.30 26.01
C TYR A 213 -14.35 -18.68 25.57
N ASP A 214 -15.45 -19.17 26.15
CA ASP A 214 -16.17 -20.28 25.57
C ASP A 214 -16.81 -19.86 24.22
N GLU A 215 -17.33 -20.82 23.48
CA GLU A 215 -17.90 -20.58 22.14
C GLU A 215 -19.11 -19.63 22.18
N ALA A 216 -19.91 -19.69 23.26
CA ALA A 216 -21.05 -18.80 23.45
C ALA A 216 -20.60 -17.37 23.77
N GLN A 217 -19.53 -17.20 24.54
CA GLN A 217 -18.93 -15.90 24.85
C GLN A 217 -18.21 -15.30 23.64
N THR A 218 -17.55 -16.13 22.82
CA THR A 218 -16.95 -15.72 21.54
C THR A 218 -18.02 -15.18 20.59
N ARG A 219 -19.16 -15.89 20.50
CA ARG A 219 -20.34 -15.46 19.75
C ARG A 219 -20.88 -14.11 20.26
N ALA A 220 -21.11 -13.99 21.56
CA ALA A 220 -21.70 -12.79 22.18
C ALA A 220 -20.79 -11.55 22.19
N ALA A 221 -19.48 -11.71 22.42
CA ALA A 221 -18.57 -10.60 22.62
C ALA A 221 -17.90 -10.11 21.33
N LEU A 222 -17.71 -11.00 20.36
CA LEU A 222 -17.01 -10.69 19.11
C LEU A 222 -17.98 -10.76 17.93
N ILE A 223 -18.48 -11.95 17.60
CA ILE A 223 -19.21 -12.19 16.33
C ILE A 223 -20.50 -11.35 16.25
N ASP A 224 -21.31 -11.32 17.31
CA ASP A 224 -22.55 -10.53 17.35
C ASP A 224 -22.30 -9.04 17.12
N TYR A 225 -21.26 -8.50 17.76
CA TYR A 225 -20.88 -7.10 17.58
C TYR A 225 -20.48 -6.81 16.13
N GLU A 226 -19.71 -7.71 15.50
CA GLU A 226 -19.28 -7.51 14.12
C GLU A 226 -20.42 -7.61 13.11
N LEU A 227 -21.33 -8.54 13.34
CA LEU A 227 -22.55 -8.66 12.55
C LEU A 227 -23.42 -7.40 12.69
N GLU A 228 -23.57 -6.85 13.91
CA GLU A 228 -24.29 -5.58 14.14
C GLU A 228 -23.60 -4.40 13.42
N VAL A 229 -22.26 -4.34 13.47
CA VAL A 229 -21.46 -3.34 12.73
C VAL A 229 -21.66 -3.47 11.22
N ALA A 230 -21.78 -4.69 10.69
CA ALA A 230 -22.11 -4.95 9.28
C ALA A 230 -23.61 -4.71 8.95
N GLY A 231 -24.40 -4.23 9.92
CA GLY A 231 -25.80 -3.85 9.74
C GLY A 231 -26.79 -5.00 9.90
N TRP A 232 -26.38 -6.15 10.44
CA TRP A 232 -27.28 -7.27 10.72
C TRP A 232 -28.02 -7.08 12.05
N ASP A 233 -29.32 -7.37 12.05
CA ASP A 233 -30.13 -7.32 13.27
C ASP A 233 -29.96 -8.60 14.09
N ILE A 234 -29.16 -8.48 15.15
CA ILE A 234 -28.84 -9.58 16.06
C ILE A 234 -30.06 -10.10 16.84
N ALA A 235 -31.10 -9.27 17.00
CA ALA A 235 -32.33 -9.65 17.70
C ALA A 235 -33.31 -10.43 16.80
N ALA A 236 -32.99 -10.60 15.51
CA ALA A 236 -33.84 -11.34 14.59
C ALA A 236 -33.95 -12.83 14.99
N LYS A 237 -35.19 -13.30 15.16
CA LYS A 237 -35.50 -14.66 15.67
C LYS A 237 -34.99 -15.79 14.79
N ASN A 238 -34.77 -15.53 13.50
CA ASN A 238 -34.30 -16.49 12.51
C ASN A 238 -32.80 -16.36 12.21
N LEU A 239 -32.05 -15.52 12.95
CA LEU A 239 -30.63 -15.33 12.73
C LEU A 239 -29.80 -16.45 13.35
N ARG A 240 -30.08 -16.82 14.60
CA ARG A 240 -29.23 -17.70 15.43
C ARG A 240 -29.79 -19.11 15.58
N GLU A 241 -28.89 -20.08 15.74
CA GLU A 241 -29.24 -21.48 16.06
C GLU A 241 -30.35 -22.00 15.16
N VAL A 242 -30.16 -21.78 13.85
CA VAL A 242 -31.19 -22.03 12.84
C VAL A 242 -31.26 -23.52 12.55
N PRO A 243 -32.41 -24.18 12.79
CA PRO A 243 -32.54 -25.60 12.52
C PRO A 243 -32.50 -25.88 11.03
N VAL A 244 -31.61 -26.77 10.61
CA VAL A 244 -31.46 -27.25 9.23
C VAL A 244 -31.80 -28.75 9.21
N PRO A 245 -33.00 -29.13 8.72
CA PRO A 245 -33.44 -30.51 8.71
C PRO A 245 -32.77 -31.31 7.58
N ASN A 246 -32.81 -32.64 7.70
CA ASN A 246 -32.38 -33.60 6.68
C ASN A 246 -30.90 -33.51 6.28
N ILE A 247 -30.01 -33.22 7.24
CA ILE A 247 -28.57 -33.23 7.02
C ILE A 247 -27.90 -34.39 7.79
N PRO A 248 -26.74 -34.90 7.33
CA PRO A 248 -25.98 -35.89 8.09
C PRO A 248 -25.49 -35.31 9.41
N ILE A 249 -26.00 -35.80 10.55
CA ILE A 249 -25.61 -35.32 11.89
C ILE A 249 -24.70 -36.30 12.65
N ARG A 250 -24.45 -37.49 12.08
CA ARG A 250 -23.62 -38.54 12.66
C ARG A 250 -22.64 -39.06 11.62
N LYS A 251 -21.50 -39.58 12.10
CA LYS A 251 -20.43 -40.17 11.25
C LYS A 251 -20.89 -41.38 10.42
N ASP A 252 -21.99 -42.02 10.80
CA ASP A 252 -22.62 -43.13 10.08
C ASP A 252 -23.54 -42.68 8.92
N GLY A 253 -23.68 -41.36 8.70
CA GLY A 253 -24.52 -40.80 7.64
C GLY A 253 -26.00 -40.64 8.03
N THR A 254 -26.38 -40.91 9.28
CA THR A 254 -27.77 -40.75 9.73
C THR A 254 -28.23 -39.30 9.57
N LEU A 255 -29.33 -39.11 8.83
CA LEU A 255 -29.96 -37.81 8.63
C LEU A 255 -30.70 -37.37 9.89
N GLY A 256 -30.60 -36.09 10.21
CA GLY A 256 -31.33 -35.46 11.30
C GLY A 256 -31.43 -33.95 11.11
N THR A 257 -31.74 -33.25 12.19
CA THR A 257 -31.78 -31.78 12.19
C THR A 257 -30.54 -31.26 12.88
N GLY A 258 -29.66 -30.58 12.14
CA GLY A 258 -28.57 -29.82 12.73
C GLY A 258 -29.00 -28.38 13.01
N SER A 259 -28.14 -27.61 13.68
CA SER A 259 -28.41 -26.22 14.04
C SER A 259 -27.24 -25.37 13.59
N ALA A 260 -27.43 -24.55 12.55
CA ALA A 260 -26.42 -23.61 12.08
C ALA A 260 -26.28 -22.45 13.07
N ASP A 261 -25.06 -22.01 13.39
CA ASP A 261 -24.85 -20.93 14.36
C ASP A 261 -25.53 -19.64 13.94
N TYR A 262 -25.30 -19.21 12.69
CA TYR A 262 -26.04 -18.10 12.10
C TYR A 262 -26.45 -18.36 10.66
N VAL A 263 -27.60 -17.80 10.26
CA VAL A 263 -28.01 -17.66 8.87
C VAL A 263 -28.36 -16.21 8.59
N LEU A 264 -27.69 -15.63 7.60
CA LEU A 264 -27.90 -14.26 7.15
C LEU A 264 -28.93 -14.25 6.02
N TRP A 265 -30.01 -13.49 6.18
CA TRP A 265 -31.17 -13.50 5.28
C TRP A 265 -31.25 -12.26 4.40
N GLY A 266 -31.65 -12.47 3.14
CA GLY A 266 -32.00 -11.40 2.20
C GLY A 266 -33.34 -10.76 2.51
N VAL A 267 -33.61 -9.63 1.87
CA VAL A 267 -34.93 -8.97 1.97
C VAL A 267 -36.08 -9.82 1.43
N ASP A 268 -35.76 -10.78 0.54
CA ASP A 268 -36.68 -11.74 -0.04
C ASP A 268 -36.94 -12.97 0.85
N GLY A 269 -36.32 -13.02 2.03
CA GLY A 269 -36.43 -14.13 2.98
C GLY A 269 -35.63 -15.38 2.58
N LYS A 270 -34.71 -15.27 1.61
CA LYS A 270 -33.82 -16.37 1.22
C LYS A 270 -32.48 -16.31 1.97
N PRO A 271 -31.82 -17.46 2.20
CA PRO A 271 -30.55 -17.49 2.91
C PRO A 271 -29.43 -16.98 2.00
N LEU A 272 -28.79 -15.88 2.40
CA LEU A 272 -27.66 -15.28 1.70
C LEU A 272 -26.34 -15.87 2.16
N ALA A 273 -26.16 -16.07 3.46
CA ALA A 273 -24.97 -16.72 4.00
C ALA A 273 -25.30 -17.59 5.22
N VAL A 274 -24.46 -18.59 5.47
CA VAL A 274 -24.44 -19.40 6.69
C VAL A 274 -23.10 -19.20 7.38
N ILE A 275 -23.14 -18.99 8.69
CA ILE A 275 -21.94 -18.79 9.51
C ILE A 275 -21.80 -19.95 10.48
N GLU A 276 -20.61 -20.54 10.50
CA GLU A 276 -20.20 -21.54 11.49
C GLU A 276 -19.14 -20.92 12.40
N ALA A 277 -19.42 -20.89 13.71
CA ALA A 277 -18.53 -20.32 14.70
C ALA A 277 -17.71 -21.43 15.40
N LYS A 278 -16.50 -21.07 15.82
CA LYS A 278 -15.67 -21.87 16.72
C LYS A 278 -15.14 -20.97 17.84
N ARG A 279 -14.59 -21.60 18.88
CA ARG A 279 -13.88 -20.88 19.96
C ARG A 279 -12.67 -20.13 19.38
N THR A 280 -12.35 -18.95 19.92
CA THR A 280 -11.27 -18.07 19.42
C THR A 280 -9.90 -18.74 19.28
N LYS A 281 -9.59 -19.75 20.12
CA LYS A 281 -8.32 -20.49 20.05
C LYS A 281 -8.27 -21.60 18.98
N ARG A 282 -9.37 -21.88 18.30
CA ARG A 282 -9.43 -22.91 17.24
C ARG A 282 -9.37 -22.29 15.86
N ASP A 283 -8.88 -23.09 14.93
CA ASP A 283 -8.85 -22.71 13.51
C ASP A 283 -10.28 -22.71 12.95
N PRO A 284 -10.73 -21.63 12.29
CA PRO A 284 -12.05 -21.56 11.65
C PRO A 284 -12.28 -22.66 10.60
N SER A 285 -11.23 -23.21 9.99
CA SER A 285 -11.32 -24.25 8.96
C SER A 285 -11.88 -25.57 9.49
N GLU A 286 -11.76 -25.84 10.81
CA GLU A 286 -12.34 -27.04 11.44
C GLU A 286 -13.88 -27.13 11.24
N GLY A 287 -14.55 -25.99 11.04
CA GLY A 287 -16.00 -25.92 10.81
C GLY A 287 -16.44 -26.06 9.35
N GLN A 288 -15.53 -26.10 8.37
CA GLN A 288 -15.89 -25.99 6.94
C GLN A 288 -16.85 -27.08 6.47
N TYR A 289 -16.59 -28.34 6.80
CA TYR A 289 -17.46 -29.44 6.40
C TYR A 289 -18.87 -29.32 6.99
N GLN A 290 -18.95 -28.91 8.26
CA GLN A 290 -20.23 -28.70 8.94
C GLN A 290 -21.01 -27.54 8.30
N ALA A 291 -20.34 -26.42 8.01
CA ALA A 291 -20.94 -25.28 7.34
C ALA A 291 -21.45 -25.63 5.92
N GLU A 292 -20.72 -26.48 5.19
CA GLU A 292 -21.14 -26.99 3.88
C GLU A 292 -22.42 -27.84 3.97
N LEU A 293 -22.51 -28.72 4.97
CA LEU A 293 -23.73 -29.50 5.20
C LEU A 293 -24.94 -28.60 5.48
N TYR A 294 -24.75 -27.53 6.26
CA TYR A 294 -25.80 -26.52 6.48
C TYR A 294 -26.18 -25.79 5.20
N ALA A 295 -25.20 -25.36 4.39
CA ALA A 295 -25.47 -24.71 3.11
C ALA A 295 -26.27 -25.61 2.16
N ARG A 296 -25.92 -26.90 2.07
CA ARG A 296 -26.65 -27.89 1.27
C ARG A 296 -28.08 -28.10 1.77
N GLY A 297 -28.28 -28.20 3.09
CA GLY A 297 -29.61 -28.32 3.68
C GLY A 297 -30.49 -27.09 3.43
N LEU A 298 -29.93 -25.89 3.58
CA LEU A 298 -30.60 -24.62 3.26
C LEU A 298 -30.93 -24.52 1.77
N TYR A 299 -30.04 -24.96 0.88
CA TYR A 299 -30.33 -25.04 -0.55
C TYR A 299 -31.52 -25.97 -0.85
N ALA A 300 -31.56 -27.15 -0.24
CA ALA A 300 -32.68 -28.08 -0.43
C ALA A 300 -34.03 -27.50 0.00
N GLN A 301 -34.03 -26.61 1.00
CA GLN A 301 -35.24 -26.00 1.54
C GLN A 301 -35.66 -24.72 0.78
N TYR A 302 -34.72 -23.87 0.42
CA TYR A 302 -34.99 -22.52 -0.12
C TYR A 302 -34.64 -22.35 -1.60
N GLY A 303 -34.00 -23.34 -2.22
CA GLY A 303 -33.56 -23.30 -3.61
C GLY A 303 -32.41 -22.33 -3.90
N VAL A 304 -31.77 -21.79 -2.86
CA VAL A 304 -30.63 -20.87 -2.97
C VAL A 304 -29.50 -21.36 -2.07
N TYR A 305 -28.33 -21.55 -2.66
CA TYR A 305 -27.14 -22.02 -1.94
C TYR A 305 -26.48 -20.82 -1.24
N PRO A 306 -26.45 -20.74 0.10
CA PRO A 306 -25.86 -19.59 0.79
C PRO A 306 -24.33 -19.56 0.64
N VAL A 307 -23.73 -18.36 0.74
CA VAL A 307 -22.29 -18.21 0.95
C VAL A 307 -21.93 -18.79 2.32
N ILE A 308 -20.82 -19.51 2.42
CA ILE A 308 -20.34 -20.08 3.68
C ILE A 308 -19.34 -19.11 4.31
N ILE A 309 -19.48 -18.82 5.59
CA ILE A 309 -18.49 -18.10 6.38
C ILE A 309 -18.11 -18.95 7.59
N THR A 310 -16.82 -19.18 7.81
CA THR A 310 -16.34 -19.79 9.04
C THR A 310 -15.56 -18.77 9.86
N THR A 311 -15.72 -18.79 11.18
CA THR A 311 -15.09 -17.79 12.05
C THR A 311 -14.78 -18.32 13.45
N ASN A 312 -13.75 -17.76 14.08
CA ASN A 312 -13.46 -17.91 15.51
C ASN A 312 -13.60 -16.57 16.27
N GLY A 313 -14.17 -15.54 15.64
CA GLY A 313 -14.31 -14.18 16.14
C GLY A 313 -13.12 -13.25 15.89
N ALA A 314 -11.92 -13.78 15.58
CA ALA A 314 -10.75 -12.99 15.19
C ALA A 314 -10.41 -13.16 13.71
N ASP A 315 -10.51 -14.39 13.22
CA ASP A 315 -10.30 -14.78 11.83
C ASP A 315 -11.63 -15.15 11.17
N HIS A 316 -11.76 -14.80 9.90
CA HIS A 316 -12.95 -15.07 9.09
C HIS A 316 -12.53 -15.59 7.72
N THR A 317 -13.18 -16.67 7.28
CA THR A 317 -13.00 -17.22 5.93
C THR A 317 -14.34 -17.23 5.22
N LEU A 318 -14.39 -16.72 3.99
CA LEU A 318 -15.57 -16.71 3.13
C LEU A 318 -15.38 -17.69 1.98
N TRP A 319 -16.39 -18.53 1.75
CA TRP A 319 -16.40 -19.57 0.73
C TRP A 319 -17.69 -19.48 -0.10
N ASP A 320 -17.54 -19.23 -1.41
CA ASP A 320 -18.64 -18.96 -2.34
C ASP A 320 -18.72 -20.00 -3.48
N LYS A 321 -17.86 -21.01 -3.47
CA LYS A 321 -17.83 -22.04 -4.51
C LYS A 321 -19.06 -22.94 -4.38
N TRP A 322 -19.80 -23.09 -5.47
CA TRP A 322 -20.95 -23.98 -5.57
C TRP A 322 -20.84 -24.84 -6.83
N GLU A 323 -20.53 -26.12 -6.64
CA GLU A 323 -20.29 -27.08 -7.74
C GLU A 323 -21.54 -27.44 -8.54
N HIS A 324 -22.73 -27.15 -8.01
CA HIS A 324 -24.00 -27.45 -8.67
C HIS A 324 -24.69 -26.19 -9.19
N ASN A 325 -23.93 -25.11 -9.42
CA ASN A 325 -24.50 -23.89 -9.99
C ASN A 325 -25.13 -24.22 -11.36
N PRO A 326 -26.47 -24.06 -11.54
CA PRO A 326 -27.15 -24.38 -12.80
C PRO A 326 -26.69 -23.49 -13.96
N ASN A 327 -26.08 -22.34 -13.66
CA ASN A 327 -25.49 -21.44 -14.65
C ASN A 327 -24.00 -21.72 -14.92
N GLY A 328 -23.45 -22.81 -14.35
CA GLY A 328 -22.14 -23.34 -14.66
C GLY A 328 -20.93 -22.59 -14.11
N LYS A 329 -21.11 -21.44 -13.43
CA LYS A 329 -20.00 -20.67 -12.84
C LYS A 329 -19.84 -20.98 -11.35
N PRO A 330 -18.96 -21.91 -10.95
CA PRO A 330 -18.68 -22.12 -9.54
C PRO A 330 -18.04 -20.84 -8.99
N GLY A 331 -18.60 -20.24 -7.94
CA GLY A 331 -17.98 -19.08 -7.27
C GLY A 331 -16.58 -19.40 -6.72
N TYR A 332 -16.08 -18.59 -5.80
CA TYR A 332 -14.67 -18.67 -5.40
C TYR A 332 -14.40 -19.63 -4.22
N PRO A 333 -13.23 -20.29 -4.18
CA PRO A 333 -12.81 -21.12 -3.04
C PRO A 333 -12.71 -20.31 -1.73
N PRO A 334 -12.55 -20.99 -0.58
CA PRO A 334 -12.37 -20.33 0.72
C PRO A 334 -11.24 -19.30 0.69
N ARG A 335 -11.50 -18.09 1.19
CA ARG A 335 -10.53 -16.99 1.28
C ARG A 335 -10.73 -16.16 2.54
N ALA A 336 -9.66 -15.57 3.06
CA ALA A 336 -9.74 -14.72 4.25
C ALA A 336 -10.48 -13.40 3.97
N ILE A 337 -11.27 -12.94 4.94
CA ILE A 337 -11.89 -11.60 4.94
C ILE A 337 -11.62 -10.91 6.28
N LEU A 338 -11.46 -9.58 6.28
CA LEU A 338 -11.15 -8.82 7.50
C LEU A 338 -12.39 -8.36 8.28
N ALA A 339 -13.57 -8.43 7.69
CA ALA A 339 -14.84 -8.10 8.34
C ALA A 339 -16.01 -8.74 7.60
N PHE A 340 -17.14 -8.92 8.30
CA PHE A 340 -18.34 -9.50 7.70
C PHE A 340 -18.92 -8.65 6.57
N PRO A 341 -19.40 -9.30 5.48
CA PRO A 341 -20.11 -8.61 4.42
C PRO A 341 -21.46 -8.09 4.91
N THR A 342 -21.87 -6.95 4.37
CA THR A 342 -23.24 -6.42 4.57
C THR A 342 -24.24 -7.23 3.75
N ARG A 343 -25.55 -7.03 3.99
CA ARG A 343 -26.60 -7.64 3.16
C ARG A 343 -26.43 -7.33 1.68
N ASP A 344 -26.21 -6.06 1.34
CA ASP A 344 -26.03 -5.61 -0.03
C ASP A 344 -24.81 -6.26 -0.70
N ASP A 345 -23.74 -6.54 0.06
CA ASP A 345 -22.54 -7.22 -0.45
C ASP A 345 -22.87 -8.66 -0.85
N LEU A 346 -23.54 -9.40 0.04
CA LEU A 346 -23.95 -10.79 -0.23
C LEU A 346 -24.95 -10.86 -1.39
N GLU A 347 -25.92 -9.96 -1.45
CA GLU A 347 -26.89 -9.93 -2.57
C GLU A 347 -26.18 -9.72 -3.91
N ARG A 348 -25.13 -8.88 -3.97
CA ARG A 348 -24.32 -8.71 -5.18
C ARG A 348 -23.49 -9.96 -5.51
N MET A 349 -22.93 -10.64 -4.52
CA MET A 349 -22.22 -11.92 -4.74
C MET A 349 -23.17 -12.96 -5.36
N HIS A 350 -24.38 -13.10 -4.83
CA HIS A 350 -25.40 -13.98 -5.40
C HIS A 350 -25.82 -13.57 -6.81
N ALA A 351 -26.01 -12.27 -7.06
CA ALA A 351 -26.34 -11.77 -8.39
C ALA A 351 -25.25 -12.10 -9.42
N ARG A 352 -23.97 -12.02 -9.03
CA ARG A 352 -22.82 -12.34 -9.89
C ARG A 352 -22.79 -13.80 -10.35
N ARG A 353 -23.35 -14.74 -9.58
CA ARG A 353 -23.48 -16.15 -10.00
C ARG A 353 -24.35 -16.33 -11.25
N ASN A 354 -25.15 -15.32 -11.58
CA ASN A 354 -25.99 -15.26 -12.79
C ASN A 354 -25.43 -14.29 -13.86
N ALA A 355 -24.19 -13.81 -13.69
CA ALA A 355 -23.57 -12.89 -14.64
C ALA A 355 -23.32 -13.57 -16.00
N LYS A 356 -23.43 -12.78 -17.07
CA LYS A 356 -23.20 -13.26 -18.44
C LYS A 356 -21.74 -13.69 -18.61
N SER A 357 -21.47 -14.61 -19.54
CA SER A 357 -20.09 -14.97 -19.89
C SER A 357 -19.35 -13.79 -20.52
N LEU A 358 -18.06 -13.66 -20.19
CA LEU A 358 -17.15 -12.66 -20.73
C LEU A 358 -16.45 -13.12 -22.00
N LYS A 359 -16.41 -14.43 -22.29
CA LYS A 359 -15.76 -15.02 -23.48
C LYS A 359 -16.12 -14.29 -24.77
N ASN A 360 -17.40 -13.99 -24.96
CA ASN A 360 -17.93 -13.29 -26.14
C ASN A 360 -18.69 -12.00 -25.78
N ALA A 361 -18.45 -11.43 -24.60
CA ALA A 361 -19.07 -10.16 -24.22
C ALA A 361 -18.71 -9.04 -25.22
N PRO A 362 -19.65 -8.17 -25.61
CA PRO A 362 -19.35 -7.08 -26.52
C PRO A 362 -18.39 -6.10 -25.85
N ILE A 363 -17.35 -5.69 -26.59
CA ILE A 363 -16.42 -4.64 -26.18
C ILE A 363 -16.79 -3.37 -26.95
N SER A 364 -16.86 -2.24 -26.26
CA SER A 364 -17.25 -0.98 -26.89
C SER A 364 -16.12 -0.41 -27.74
N GLU A 365 -16.31 -0.41 -29.06
CA GLU A 365 -15.37 0.20 -30.03
C GLU A 365 -15.19 1.72 -29.80
N ALA A 366 -16.20 2.38 -29.23
CA ALA A 366 -16.11 3.80 -28.84
C ALA A 366 -15.11 4.04 -27.70
N LEU A 367 -14.78 3.02 -26.90
CA LEU A 367 -13.78 3.10 -25.84
C LEU A 367 -12.39 2.72 -26.32
N VAL A 368 -12.31 1.58 -27.01
CA VAL A 368 -11.07 0.97 -27.49
C VAL A 368 -11.23 0.58 -28.94
N ASP A 369 -10.36 1.12 -29.79
CA ASP A 369 -10.34 0.95 -31.24
C ASP A 369 -9.08 0.21 -31.72
N ARG A 370 -8.09 0.01 -30.83
CA ARG A 370 -6.82 -0.62 -31.15
C ARG A 370 -6.84 -2.13 -30.84
N PRO A 371 -6.32 -3.00 -31.72
CA PRO A 371 -6.34 -4.45 -31.52
C PRO A 371 -5.75 -4.91 -30.18
N TYR A 372 -4.62 -4.36 -29.76
CA TYR A 372 -3.99 -4.73 -28.48
C TYR A 372 -4.84 -4.34 -27.25
N GLN A 373 -5.62 -3.25 -27.33
CA GLN A 373 -6.52 -2.86 -26.24
C GLN A 373 -7.69 -3.83 -26.15
N ILE A 374 -8.24 -4.25 -27.29
CA ILE A 374 -9.29 -5.27 -27.36
C ILE A 374 -8.77 -6.60 -26.81
N ARG A 375 -7.56 -7.02 -27.21
CA ARG A 375 -6.87 -8.21 -26.71
C ARG A 375 -6.71 -8.15 -25.18
N ALA A 376 -6.20 -7.04 -24.64
CA ALA A 376 -6.02 -6.85 -23.20
C ALA A 376 -7.35 -6.91 -22.43
N VAL A 377 -8.42 -6.27 -22.94
CA VAL A 377 -9.77 -6.34 -22.33
C VAL A 377 -10.29 -7.78 -22.35
N ARG A 378 -10.09 -8.51 -23.46
CA ARG A 378 -10.45 -9.93 -23.57
C ARG A 378 -9.68 -10.81 -22.59
N ALA A 379 -8.37 -10.60 -22.46
CA ALA A 379 -7.52 -11.34 -21.54
C ALA A 379 -7.99 -11.21 -20.08
N VAL A 380 -8.38 -10.00 -19.65
CA VAL A 380 -9.00 -9.79 -18.32
C VAL A 380 -10.33 -10.53 -18.20
N GLY A 381 -11.15 -10.51 -19.27
CA GLY A 381 -12.40 -11.25 -19.32
C GLY A 381 -12.21 -12.76 -19.14
N ASN A 382 -11.25 -13.35 -19.86
CA ASN A 382 -10.91 -14.78 -19.78
C ASN A 382 -10.33 -15.14 -18.41
N ALA A 383 -9.42 -14.32 -17.87
CA ALA A 383 -8.85 -14.49 -16.55
C ALA A 383 -9.94 -14.60 -15.46
N PHE A 384 -10.95 -13.73 -15.51
CA PHE A 384 -12.02 -13.72 -14.51
C PHE A 384 -13.11 -14.77 -14.74
N ASP A 385 -13.48 -15.04 -16.00
CA ASP A 385 -14.58 -15.95 -16.34
C ASP A 385 -14.15 -17.41 -16.53
N GLU A 386 -13.11 -17.66 -17.34
CA GLU A 386 -12.67 -19.02 -17.71
C GLU A 386 -11.65 -19.58 -16.72
N GLU A 387 -10.67 -18.78 -16.31
CA GLU A 387 -9.61 -19.21 -15.38
C GLU A 387 -10.01 -19.05 -13.89
N ASN A 388 -11.18 -18.46 -13.62
CA ASN A 388 -11.71 -18.19 -12.28
C ASN A 388 -10.73 -17.42 -11.35
N ARG A 389 -9.86 -16.59 -11.94
CA ARG A 389 -8.94 -15.71 -11.19
C ARG A 389 -9.66 -14.50 -10.64
N ARG A 390 -9.06 -13.89 -9.61
CA ARG A 390 -9.55 -12.64 -8.98
C ARG A 390 -8.60 -11.45 -9.17
N ARG A 391 -7.50 -11.69 -9.88
CA ARG A 391 -6.36 -10.79 -10.03
C ARG A 391 -5.90 -10.87 -11.49
N ALA A 392 -5.72 -9.71 -12.11
CA ALA A 392 -5.15 -9.58 -13.44
C ALA A 392 -4.15 -8.42 -13.47
N LEU A 393 -3.08 -8.56 -14.26
CA LEU A 393 -2.04 -7.55 -14.42
C LEU A 393 -1.85 -7.27 -15.91
N LEU A 394 -2.04 -6.02 -16.33
CA LEU A 394 -1.79 -5.57 -17.69
C LEU A 394 -0.54 -4.71 -17.70
N VAL A 395 0.42 -5.12 -18.53
CA VAL A 395 1.65 -4.40 -18.78
C VAL A 395 1.52 -3.65 -20.09
N MET A 396 1.49 -2.33 -20.02
CA MET A 396 1.19 -1.46 -21.14
C MET A 396 2.12 -0.24 -21.13
N ALA A 397 2.89 -0.05 -22.21
CA ALA A 397 3.79 1.10 -22.33
C ALA A 397 3.07 2.43 -22.09
N THR A 398 3.78 3.41 -21.52
CA THR A 398 3.20 4.73 -21.25
C THR A 398 2.78 5.40 -22.56
N GLY A 399 1.54 5.89 -22.61
CA GLY A 399 0.95 6.51 -23.80
C GLY A 399 0.07 5.58 -24.65
N THR A 400 0.02 4.27 -24.34
CA THR A 400 -0.80 3.28 -25.09
C THR A 400 -2.29 3.26 -24.69
N GLY A 401 -2.72 4.13 -23.79
CA GLY A 401 -4.13 4.31 -23.43
C GLY A 401 -4.65 3.48 -22.25
N LYS A 402 -3.83 3.28 -21.20
CA LYS A 402 -4.21 2.56 -19.95
C LYS A 402 -5.59 2.96 -19.39
N THR A 403 -5.88 4.26 -19.34
CA THR A 403 -7.18 4.78 -18.86
C THR A 403 -8.35 4.40 -19.77
N ARG A 404 -8.14 4.33 -21.10
CA ARG A 404 -9.18 3.89 -22.04
C ARG A 404 -9.44 2.39 -21.92
N THR A 405 -8.38 1.59 -21.82
CA THR A 405 -8.48 0.15 -21.56
C THR A 405 -9.21 -0.13 -20.25
N SER A 406 -8.92 0.62 -19.18
CA SER A 406 -9.61 0.43 -17.89
C SER A 406 -11.10 0.79 -17.95
N MET A 407 -11.48 1.85 -18.67
CA MET A 407 -12.89 2.17 -18.93
C MET A 407 -13.59 1.04 -19.71
N ALA A 408 -12.94 0.46 -20.71
CA ALA A 408 -13.48 -0.67 -21.48
C ALA A 408 -13.70 -1.92 -20.62
N ILE A 409 -12.75 -2.25 -19.74
CA ILE A 409 -12.89 -3.34 -18.76
C ILE A 409 -14.08 -3.10 -17.84
N VAL A 410 -14.19 -1.89 -17.26
CA VAL A 410 -15.28 -1.53 -16.35
C VAL A 410 -16.63 -1.65 -17.06
N LYS A 411 -16.74 -1.14 -18.29
CA LYS A 411 -17.99 -1.21 -19.06
C LYS A 411 -18.36 -2.66 -19.39
N MET A 412 -17.43 -3.46 -19.90
CA MET A 412 -17.66 -4.88 -20.23
C MET A 412 -18.15 -5.66 -19.00
N LEU A 413 -17.47 -5.51 -17.86
CA LEU A 413 -17.83 -6.20 -16.62
C LEU A 413 -19.16 -5.72 -16.04
N SER A 414 -19.45 -4.42 -16.12
CA SER A 414 -20.73 -3.86 -15.69
C SER A 414 -21.89 -4.36 -16.55
N ASP A 415 -21.76 -4.30 -17.87
CA ASP A 415 -22.80 -4.71 -18.83
C ASP A 415 -23.07 -6.23 -18.78
N ALA A 416 -22.05 -7.02 -18.41
CA ALA A 416 -22.16 -8.46 -18.17
C ALA A 416 -22.72 -8.81 -16.77
N GLY A 417 -22.91 -7.85 -15.87
CA GLY A 417 -23.44 -8.06 -14.52
C GLY A 417 -22.42 -8.56 -13.49
N TRP A 418 -21.12 -8.45 -13.79
CA TRP A 418 -20.04 -8.84 -12.88
C TRP A 418 -19.75 -7.79 -11.81
N VAL A 419 -19.84 -6.51 -12.19
CA VAL A 419 -19.36 -5.38 -11.39
C VAL A 419 -20.45 -4.33 -11.30
N LYS A 420 -20.77 -3.92 -10.06
CA LYS A 420 -21.69 -2.81 -9.79
C LYS A 420 -20.92 -1.56 -9.38
N ASN A 421 -19.94 -1.73 -8.49
CA ASN A 421 -19.15 -0.65 -7.91
C ASN A 421 -17.66 -0.85 -8.21
N THR A 422 -17.03 0.14 -8.81
CA THR A 422 -15.60 0.13 -9.16
C THR A 422 -14.85 1.22 -8.41
N LEU A 423 -13.67 0.88 -7.89
CA LEU A 423 -12.70 1.83 -7.35
C LEU A 423 -11.51 1.97 -8.31
N PHE A 424 -11.19 3.19 -8.73
CA PHE A 424 -9.97 3.52 -9.46
C PHE A 424 -8.97 4.17 -8.49
N LEU A 425 -7.82 3.52 -8.29
CA LEU A 425 -6.74 3.96 -7.42
C LEU A 425 -5.54 4.43 -8.24
N ALA A 426 -5.02 5.58 -7.87
CA ALA A 426 -3.74 6.08 -8.35
C ALA A 426 -2.99 6.81 -7.22
N ASP A 427 -1.67 6.95 -7.36
CA ASP A 427 -0.83 7.50 -6.30
C ASP A 427 -1.00 9.01 -6.08
N ARG A 428 -1.39 9.74 -7.14
CA ARG A 428 -1.43 11.21 -7.13
C ARG A 428 -2.82 11.77 -7.40
N ILE A 429 -3.13 12.90 -6.76
CA ILE A 429 -4.39 13.65 -6.92
C ILE A 429 -4.68 13.97 -8.39
N TYR A 430 -3.64 14.39 -9.13
CA TYR A 430 -3.78 14.75 -10.55
C TYR A 430 -4.20 13.55 -11.41
N LEU A 431 -3.54 12.40 -11.25
CA LEU A 431 -3.88 11.15 -11.95
C LEU A 431 -5.33 10.72 -11.69
N VAL A 432 -5.76 10.77 -10.42
CA VAL A 432 -7.14 10.46 -10.05
C VAL A 432 -8.11 11.43 -10.71
N THR A 433 -7.80 12.73 -10.69
CA THR A 433 -8.66 13.76 -11.28
C THR A 433 -8.79 13.59 -12.79
N GLN A 434 -7.68 13.32 -13.48
CA GLN A 434 -7.65 13.04 -14.91
C GLN A 434 -8.50 11.80 -15.26
N ALA A 435 -8.28 10.69 -14.56
CA ALA A 435 -9.04 9.46 -14.77
C ALA A 435 -10.54 9.70 -14.52
N VAL A 436 -10.92 10.31 -13.40
CA VAL A 436 -12.32 10.64 -13.10
C VAL A 436 -12.96 11.49 -14.21
N ASN A 437 -12.25 12.50 -14.71
CA ASN A 437 -12.77 13.36 -15.78
C ASN A 437 -12.95 12.59 -17.09
N ALA A 438 -12.02 11.71 -17.44
CA ALA A 438 -12.17 10.81 -18.59
C ALA A 438 -13.40 9.89 -18.43
N PHE A 439 -13.54 9.25 -17.27
CA PHE A 439 -14.68 8.40 -16.94
C PHE A 439 -16.02 9.17 -17.02
N ARG A 440 -16.08 10.41 -16.53
CA ARG A 440 -17.27 11.27 -16.63
C ARG A 440 -17.61 11.63 -18.06
N GLY A 441 -16.61 12.06 -18.84
CA GLY A 441 -16.81 12.46 -20.23
C GLY A 441 -17.35 11.32 -21.09
N GLN A 442 -16.88 10.10 -20.80
CA GLN A 442 -17.22 8.91 -21.55
C GLN A 442 -18.54 8.27 -21.12
N PHE A 443 -18.73 8.02 -19.82
CA PHE A 443 -19.93 7.36 -19.33
C PHE A 443 -21.12 8.29 -19.17
N LYS A 444 -20.91 9.61 -19.08
CA LYS A 444 -21.96 10.63 -18.96
C LYS A 444 -23.03 10.25 -17.93
N THR A 445 -24.17 9.72 -18.38
CA THR A 445 -25.32 9.30 -17.55
C THR A 445 -25.44 7.79 -17.35
N GLU A 446 -24.66 6.96 -18.06
CA GLU A 446 -24.72 5.49 -17.95
C GLU A 446 -24.20 5.01 -16.58
N LEU A 447 -23.06 5.55 -16.16
CA LEU A 447 -22.43 5.23 -14.87
C LEU A 447 -22.11 6.53 -14.13
N SER A 448 -22.59 6.65 -12.89
CA SER A 448 -22.27 7.80 -12.04
C SER A 448 -20.84 7.71 -11.52
N VAL A 449 -20.06 8.77 -11.74
CA VAL A 449 -18.62 8.83 -11.41
C VAL A 449 -18.36 9.84 -10.30
N VAL A 450 -17.77 9.36 -9.20
CA VAL A 450 -17.49 10.12 -7.98
C VAL A 450 -15.99 10.34 -7.82
N ASN A 451 -15.59 11.55 -7.43
CA ASN A 451 -14.23 11.84 -7.00
C ASN A 451 -14.21 11.95 -5.48
N LEU A 452 -13.64 10.96 -4.80
CA LEU A 452 -13.59 10.90 -3.33
C LEU A 452 -12.61 11.92 -2.73
N LEU A 453 -11.78 12.58 -3.55
CA LEU A 453 -10.92 13.67 -3.11
C LEU A 453 -11.70 14.97 -2.89
N THR A 454 -12.77 15.20 -3.68
CA THR A 454 -13.58 16.41 -3.62
C THR A 454 -14.90 16.20 -2.87
N ASP A 455 -15.55 15.05 -3.07
CA ASP A 455 -16.81 14.72 -2.42
C ASP A 455 -16.73 13.33 -1.77
N LYS A 456 -16.47 13.36 -0.47
CA LYS A 456 -16.35 12.15 0.34
C LYS A 456 -17.69 11.54 0.73
N ASN A 457 -18.84 12.12 0.41
CA ASN A 457 -20.16 11.57 0.79
C ASN A 457 -21.04 11.20 -0.42
N ALA A 458 -20.65 11.61 -1.63
CA ALA A 458 -21.33 11.22 -2.85
C ALA A 458 -21.39 9.70 -3.05
N SER A 459 -22.51 9.25 -3.63
CA SER A 459 -22.75 7.88 -4.03
C SER A 459 -22.74 7.78 -5.56
N GLY A 460 -22.11 6.74 -6.08
CA GLY A 460 -22.03 6.45 -7.50
C GLY A 460 -21.69 4.99 -7.81
N ARG A 461 -21.21 4.74 -9.04
CA ARG A 461 -20.81 3.42 -9.54
C ARG A 461 -19.30 3.32 -9.75
N VAL A 462 -18.65 4.41 -10.17
CA VAL A 462 -17.20 4.47 -10.30
C VAL A 462 -16.65 5.53 -9.35
N TYR A 463 -15.63 5.18 -8.57
CA TYR A 463 -15.04 6.03 -7.55
C TYR A 463 -13.55 6.22 -7.84
N GLY A 464 -13.09 7.46 -8.00
CA GLY A 464 -11.67 7.79 -8.08
C GLY A 464 -11.14 8.21 -6.71
N CYS A 465 -9.99 7.65 -6.30
CA CYS A 465 -9.37 7.97 -5.02
C CYS A 465 -7.85 7.74 -5.03
N THR A 466 -7.13 8.41 -4.14
CA THR A 466 -5.71 8.12 -3.84
C THR A 466 -5.57 7.09 -2.72
N TYR A 467 -4.45 6.36 -2.65
CA TYR A 467 -4.20 5.37 -1.57
C TYR A 467 -4.35 5.93 -0.13
N PRO A 468 -3.79 7.10 0.25
CA PRO A 468 -3.95 7.61 1.62
C PRO A 468 -5.40 7.95 1.95
N THR A 469 -6.13 8.50 0.97
CA THR A 469 -7.54 8.88 1.14
C THR A 469 -8.41 7.65 1.35
N ILE A 470 -8.25 6.59 0.55
CA ILE A 470 -9.06 5.37 0.74
C ILE A 470 -8.74 4.68 2.06
N MET A 471 -7.47 4.64 2.50
CA MET A 471 -7.11 4.13 3.83
C MET A 471 -7.86 4.87 4.94
N SER A 472 -7.88 6.20 4.90
CA SER A 472 -8.63 7.00 5.85
C SER A 472 -10.14 6.71 5.83
N LEU A 473 -10.71 6.42 4.65
CA LEU A 473 -12.13 6.06 4.51
C LEU A 473 -12.44 4.63 5.01
N ILE A 474 -11.49 3.70 4.92
CA ILE A 474 -11.59 2.36 5.52
C ILE A 474 -11.60 2.49 7.04
N ASP A 475 -10.68 3.29 7.62
CA ASP A 475 -10.64 3.53 9.06
C ASP A 475 -11.91 4.20 9.59
N GLN A 476 -12.53 5.06 8.78
CA GLN A 476 -13.84 5.67 9.08
C GLN A 476 -15.02 4.71 8.86
N ARG A 477 -14.76 3.47 8.42
CA ARG A 477 -15.76 2.44 8.10
C ARG A 477 -16.82 2.92 7.11
N LYS A 478 -16.44 3.79 6.17
CA LYS A 478 -17.37 4.34 5.18
C LYS A 478 -17.84 3.27 4.19
N PHE A 479 -16.94 2.37 3.80
CA PHE A 479 -17.21 1.33 2.82
C PHE A 479 -17.06 -0.04 3.47
N SER A 480 -18.00 -0.95 3.21
CA SER A 480 -17.91 -2.34 3.64
C SER A 480 -16.84 -3.10 2.85
N PRO A 481 -16.35 -4.25 3.36
CA PRO A 481 -15.38 -5.09 2.67
C PRO A 481 -15.82 -5.53 1.26
N GLY A 482 -17.12 -5.78 1.07
CA GLY A 482 -17.68 -6.16 -0.22
C GLY A 482 -18.16 -4.99 -1.07
N PHE A 483 -17.98 -3.73 -0.64
CA PHE A 483 -18.58 -2.57 -1.29
C PHE A 483 -18.17 -2.41 -2.76
N PHE A 484 -16.87 -2.55 -3.04
CA PHE A 484 -16.33 -2.53 -4.39
C PHE A 484 -16.28 -3.94 -4.95
N ASP A 485 -16.84 -4.13 -6.14
CA ASP A 485 -16.75 -5.40 -6.87
C ASP A 485 -15.42 -5.51 -7.64
N LEU A 486 -14.89 -4.35 -8.04
CA LEU A 486 -13.67 -4.21 -8.83
C LEU A 486 -12.80 -3.07 -8.31
N ILE A 487 -11.49 -3.29 -8.26
CA ILE A 487 -10.48 -2.26 -8.02
C ILE A 487 -9.53 -2.22 -9.22
N ILE A 488 -9.42 -1.06 -9.85
CA ILE A 488 -8.40 -0.76 -10.85
C ILE A 488 -7.25 -0.03 -10.15
N VAL A 489 -6.04 -0.54 -10.33
CA VAL A 489 -4.82 0.03 -9.74
C VAL A 489 -3.95 0.56 -10.87
N ASP A 490 -3.82 1.87 -10.97
CA ASP A 490 -2.89 2.50 -11.90
C ASP A 490 -1.49 2.55 -11.29
N GLU A 491 -0.48 2.36 -12.13
CA GLU A 491 0.92 2.17 -11.72
C GLU A 491 1.07 1.08 -10.63
N ALA A 492 0.57 -0.12 -10.93
CA ALA A 492 0.66 -1.28 -10.04
C ALA A 492 2.12 -1.79 -9.92
N HIS A 493 2.86 -1.26 -8.95
CA HIS A 493 4.26 -1.66 -8.66
C HIS A 493 4.48 -1.97 -7.16
N ARG A 494 5.54 -2.74 -6.85
CA ARG A 494 5.83 -3.30 -5.51
C ARG A 494 5.72 -2.31 -4.35
N SER A 495 6.28 -1.11 -4.45
CA SER A 495 6.28 -0.16 -3.32
C SER A 495 4.89 0.34 -2.94
N VAL A 496 3.97 0.45 -3.90
CA VAL A 496 2.57 0.79 -3.64
C VAL A 496 1.89 -0.35 -2.90
N TYR A 497 2.04 -1.58 -3.38
CA TYR A 497 1.42 -2.74 -2.75
C TYR A 497 2.01 -3.02 -1.37
N ALA A 498 3.32 -2.93 -1.18
CA ALA A 498 3.94 -3.13 0.14
C ALA A 498 3.43 -2.10 1.15
N LYS A 499 3.34 -0.82 0.76
CA LYS A 499 2.87 0.26 1.64
C LYS A 499 1.36 0.22 1.91
N TYR A 500 0.57 -0.22 0.94
CA TYR A 500 -0.89 -0.15 0.98
C TYR A 500 -1.59 -1.51 0.85
N ARG A 501 -0.88 -2.60 1.18
CA ARG A 501 -1.36 -3.99 1.15
C ARG A 501 -2.73 -4.15 1.83
N GLN A 502 -2.88 -3.44 2.94
CA GLN A 502 -4.08 -3.34 3.76
C GLN A 502 -5.35 -3.06 2.94
N ILE A 503 -5.30 -2.21 1.90
CA ILE A 503 -6.46 -1.91 1.06
C ILE A 503 -6.96 -3.17 0.34
N PHE A 504 -6.03 -3.96 -0.20
CA PHE A 504 -6.34 -5.15 -0.99
C PHE A 504 -6.68 -6.37 -0.14
N GLU A 505 -6.27 -6.38 1.13
CA GLU A 505 -6.72 -7.36 2.13
C GLU A 505 -8.12 -7.02 2.68
N TYR A 506 -8.45 -5.73 2.79
CA TYR A 506 -9.75 -5.29 3.30
C TYR A 506 -10.89 -5.52 2.29
N PHE A 507 -10.70 -5.13 1.03
CA PHE A 507 -11.75 -5.23 0.02
C PHE A 507 -11.75 -6.60 -0.66
N ASP A 508 -12.87 -7.32 -0.56
CA ASP A 508 -13.10 -8.60 -1.22
C ASP A 508 -13.50 -8.40 -2.70
N SER A 509 -12.62 -7.76 -3.48
CA SER A 509 -12.88 -7.35 -4.87
C SER A 509 -12.05 -8.15 -5.89
N LEU A 510 -12.52 -8.13 -7.14
CA LEU A 510 -11.65 -8.36 -8.30
C LEU A 510 -10.65 -7.21 -8.40
N VAL A 511 -9.42 -7.46 -8.83
CA VAL A 511 -8.39 -6.42 -8.97
C VAL A 511 -7.71 -6.53 -10.33
N VAL A 512 -7.58 -5.38 -11.00
CA VAL A 512 -6.82 -5.24 -12.24
C VAL A 512 -5.71 -4.21 -12.00
N GLY A 513 -4.47 -4.65 -12.12
CA GLY A 513 -3.29 -3.79 -12.11
C GLY A 513 -2.95 -3.33 -13.52
N LEU A 514 -2.60 -2.05 -13.66
CA LEU A 514 -2.07 -1.46 -14.88
C LEU A 514 -0.67 -0.94 -14.57
N THR A 515 0.34 -1.35 -15.32
CA THR A 515 1.71 -0.86 -15.15
C THR A 515 2.39 -0.71 -16.50
N ALA A 516 3.33 0.22 -16.61
CA ALA A 516 4.19 0.31 -17.79
C ALA A 516 5.47 -0.53 -17.67
N THR A 517 5.81 -0.95 -16.46
CA THR A 517 7.05 -1.65 -16.15
C THR A 517 6.79 -2.69 -15.05
N PRO A 518 6.55 -3.97 -15.38
CA PRO A 518 6.71 -5.03 -14.41
C PRO A 518 8.22 -5.13 -14.15
N LYS A 519 8.68 -4.88 -12.93
CA LYS A 519 10.12 -4.88 -12.66
C LYS A 519 10.68 -6.30 -12.86
N ASP A 520 11.58 -6.50 -13.80
CA ASP A 520 12.14 -7.83 -14.11
C ASP A 520 13.49 -8.17 -13.48
N GLU A 521 14.19 -7.22 -12.89
CA GLU A 521 15.45 -7.52 -12.21
C GLU A 521 15.24 -7.53 -10.69
N VAL A 522 15.27 -8.75 -10.14
CA VAL A 522 15.37 -9.16 -8.73
C VAL A 522 14.08 -9.41 -7.91
N ASP A 523 12.87 -8.95 -8.26
CA ASP A 523 11.72 -9.11 -7.34
C ASP A 523 10.66 -10.17 -7.71
N ARG A 524 10.64 -11.25 -6.92
CA ARG A 524 9.62 -12.31 -6.85
C ARG A 524 8.20 -11.81 -6.54
N ASP A 525 8.06 -10.55 -6.09
CA ASP A 525 6.89 -10.08 -5.34
C ASP A 525 5.77 -9.45 -6.18
N THR A 526 6.01 -8.75 -7.31
CA THR A 526 4.92 -8.06 -8.03
C THR A 526 3.96 -9.04 -8.72
N TYR A 527 4.51 -10.03 -9.44
CA TYR A 527 3.70 -11.09 -10.04
C TYR A 527 3.00 -11.95 -8.98
N ALA A 528 3.68 -12.27 -7.87
CA ALA A 528 3.09 -12.99 -6.74
C ALA A 528 1.90 -12.25 -6.11
N LEU A 529 1.92 -10.92 -6.06
CA LEU A 529 0.78 -10.11 -5.57
C LEU A 529 -0.47 -10.24 -6.45
N PHE A 530 -0.31 -10.56 -7.73
CA PHE A 530 -1.40 -10.83 -8.67
C PHE A 530 -1.66 -12.32 -8.89
N GLU A 531 -1.01 -13.19 -8.10
CA GLU A 531 -1.11 -14.65 -8.23
C GLU A 531 -0.67 -15.14 -9.62
N LEU A 532 0.34 -14.48 -10.19
CA LEU A 532 0.91 -14.77 -11.51
C LEU A 532 2.33 -15.33 -11.40
N ASN A 533 2.73 -16.13 -12.39
CA ASN A 533 4.12 -16.53 -12.57
C ASN A 533 4.96 -15.32 -12.99
N LYS A 534 6.27 -15.37 -12.69
CA LYS A 534 7.20 -14.31 -13.07
C LYS A 534 7.28 -14.21 -14.60
N GLY A 535 7.22 -13.00 -15.14
CA GLY A 535 7.32 -12.74 -16.58
C GLY A 535 6.04 -13.04 -17.36
N GLU A 536 4.98 -13.51 -16.71
CA GLU A 536 3.72 -13.93 -17.33
C GLU A 536 2.57 -13.00 -16.87
N PRO A 537 2.52 -11.73 -17.32
CA PRO A 537 1.38 -10.86 -17.04
C PRO A 537 0.12 -11.37 -17.77
N THR A 538 -1.05 -10.87 -17.40
CA THR A 538 -2.31 -11.25 -18.08
C THR A 538 -2.36 -10.74 -19.53
N ASP A 539 -1.75 -9.60 -19.81
CA ASP A 539 -1.46 -9.14 -21.18
C ASP A 539 -0.20 -8.26 -21.14
N HIS A 540 0.55 -8.27 -22.24
CA HIS A 540 1.80 -7.56 -22.39
C HIS A 540 1.85 -6.76 -23.70
N TYR A 541 2.07 -5.45 -23.60
CA TYR A 541 2.19 -4.54 -24.72
C TYR A 541 3.31 -3.50 -24.48
N PRO A 542 4.56 -3.83 -24.82
CA PRO A 542 5.75 -3.04 -24.52
C PRO A 542 5.92 -1.86 -25.47
N LEU A 543 6.91 -1.00 -25.20
CA LEU A 543 7.14 0.22 -25.97
C LEU A 543 7.58 -0.08 -27.40
N GLU A 544 8.45 -1.07 -27.58
CA GLU A 544 9.01 -1.49 -28.86
C GLU A 544 7.91 -1.90 -29.84
N THR A 545 6.97 -2.75 -29.38
CA THR A 545 5.79 -3.15 -30.17
C THR A 545 4.92 -1.94 -30.50
N ALA A 546 4.66 -1.06 -29.52
CA ALA A 546 3.85 0.13 -29.74
C ALA A 546 4.46 1.11 -30.76
N VAL A 547 5.79 1.19 -30.82
CA VAL A 547 6.51 1.99 -31.82
C VAL A 547 6.50 1.30 -33.18
N ALA A 548 6.77 -0.01 -33.24
CA ALA A 548 6.78 -0.78 -34.47
C ALA A 548 5.41 -0.77 -35.19
N GLU A 549 4.32 -0.83 -34.43
CA GLU A 549 2.96 -0.74 -34.93
C GLU A 549 2.49 0.71 -35.20
N GLY A 550 3.34 1.71 -34.93
CA GLY A 550 3.05 3.12 -35.22
C GLY A 550 2.07 3.79 -34.25
N TYR A 551 1.83 3.21 -33.06
CA TYR A 551 0.98 3.80 -32.02
C TYR A 551 1.71 4.77 -31.09
N LEU A 552 3.05 4.73 -31.07
CA LEU A 552 3.95 5.62 -30.36
C LEU A 552 5.15 5.99 -31.26
N VAL A 553 5.86 7.06 -30.91
CA VAL A 553 7.12 7.47 -31.55
C VAL A 553 8.34 7.10 -30.72
N PRO A 554 9.47 6.74 -31.34
CA PRO A 554 10.71 6.41 -30.65
C PRO A 554 11.40 7.63 -30.02
N PRO A 555 12.14 7.44 -28.91
CA PRO A 555 13.06 8.46 -28.40
C PRO A 555 14.36 8.50 -29.20
N ARG A 556 14.98 9.69 -29.35
CA ARG A 556 16.39 9.84 -29.76
C ARG A 556 17.22 10.50 -28.66
N GLY A 557 18.29 9.83 -28.23
CA GLY A 557 19.15 10.30 -27.16
C GLY A 557 20.27 11.24 -27.62
N ILE A 558 20.59 12.24 -26.80
CA ILE A 558 21.74 13.12 -26.95
C ILE A 558 22.42 13.20 -25.58
N ASN A 559 23.60 12.59 -25.46
CA ASN A 559 24.44 12.73 -24.27
C ASN A 559 25.19 14.05 -24.37
N LEU A 560 25.11 14.90 -23.33
CA LEU A 560 25.73 16.24 -23.32
C LEU A 560 27.13 16.28 -22.70
N GLY A 561 27.70 15.13 -22.34
CA GLY A 561 29.13 14.98 -22.04
C GLY A 561 29.63 15.62 -20.74
N THR A 562 28.77 16.19 -19.89
CA THR A 562 29.19 16.96 -18.70
C THR A 562 29.99 16.12 -17.71
N GLU A 563 31.21 16.55 -17.38
CA GLU A 563 32.14 15.83 -16.51
C GLU A 563 31.75 16.00 -15.04
N PHE A 564 31.44 17.24 -14.62
CA PHE A 564 31.08 17.53 -13.23
C PHE A 564 29.88 16.70 -12.74
N LEU A 565 28.82 16.59 -13.54
CA LEU A 565 27.63 15.82 -13.16
C LEU A 565 27.87 14.30 -13.11
N THR A 566 29.02 13.83 -13.60
CA THR A 566 29.38 12.41 -13.65
C THR A 566 30.48 12.04 -12.67
N GLU A 567 31.50 12.90 -12.50
CA GLU A 567 32.70 12.62 -11.73
C GLU A 567 32.87 13.54 -10.50
N GLY A 568 32.09 14.61 -10.42
CA GLY A 568 32.14 15.59 -9.34
C GLY A 568 33.12 16.72 -9.63
N ILE A 569 33.45 17.51 -8.61
CA ILE A 569 34.45 18.59 -8.72
C ILE A 569 35.56 18.32 -7.73
N ARG A 570 36.80 18.13 -8.22
CA ARG A 570 37.99 17.97 -7.39
C ARG A 570 38.76 19.29 -7.35
N TYR A 571 39.18 19.71 -6.16
CA TYR A 571 39.98 20.92 -6.00
C TYR A 571 41.27 20.87 -6.83
N ASP A 572 41.93 19.71 -6.87
CA ASP A 572 43.19 19.53 -7.59
C ASP A 572 43.07 19.66 -9.12
N SER A 573 41.88 19.41 -9.68
CA SER A 573 41.61 19.53 -11.11
C SER A 573 41.20 20.94 -11.55
N LEU A 574 40.98 21.87 -10.60
CA LEU A 574 40.67 23.27 -10.90
C LEU A 574 41.93 24.05 -11.32
N THR A 575 41.74 25.02 -12.21
CA THR A 575 42.78 26.00 -12.55
C THR A 575 43.12 26.89 -11.35
N ASP A 576 44.28 27.55 -11.37
CA ASP A 576 44.71 28.40 -10.25
C ASP A 576 43.71 29.55 -9.96
N GLU A 577 43.08 30.11 -11.00
CA GLU A 577 42.02 31.13 -10.85
C GLU A 577 40.73 30.56 -10.23
N GLU A 578 40.37 29.33 -10.57
CA GLU A 578 39.20 28.63 -10.00
C GLU A 578 39.46 28.18 -8.56
N LYS A 579 40.69 27.82 -8.22
CA LYS A 579 41.12 27.54 -6.84
C LYS A 579 40.99 28.78 -5.97
N GLU A 580 41.40 29.94 -6.46
CA GLU A 580 41.19 31.21 -5.75
C GLU A 580 39.70 31.49 -5.53
N LYS A 581 38.86 31.27 -6.56
CA LYS A 581 37.39 31.36 -6.41
C LYS A 581 36.83 30.34 -5.42
N TRP A 582 37.31 29.09 -5.44
CA TRP A 582 36.94 28.03 -4.50
C TRP A 582 37.27 28.41 -3.06
N ASP A 583 38.44 29.03 -2.88
CA ASP A 583 38.93 29.48 -1.58
C ASP A 583 38.17 30.68 -1.03
N LEU A 584 37.55 31.48 -1.90
CA LEU A 584 36.67 32.61 -1.54
C LEU A 584 35.24 32.17 -1.21
N ILE A 585 34.86 30.92 -1.49
CA ILE A 585 33.56 30.39 -1.07
C ILE A 585 33.59 30.17 0.44
N ASP A 586 32.61 30.77 1.11
CA ASP A 586 32.40 30.63 2.55
C ASP A 586 31.68 29.31 2.87
N TRP A 587 32.45 28.21 2.87
CA TRP A 587 31.94 26.84 3.02
C TRP A 587 31.34 26.55 4.40
N ASP A 588 31.99 27.01 5.47
CA ASP A 588 31.57 26.84 6.87
C ASP A 588 32.14 27.97 7.75
N GLU A 589 31.27 28.70 8.47
CA GLU A 589 31.67 29.80 9.36
C GLU A 589 32.32 29.31 10.66
N GLU A 590 32.09 28.06 11.08
CA GLU A 590 32.51 27.54 12.38
C GLU A 590 33.80 26.72 12.33
N THR A 591 34.04 25.99 11.24
CA THR A 591 35.17 25.04 11.14
C THR A 591 36.28 25.48 10.17
N ASP A 592 36.01 26.44 9.28
CA ASP A 592 36.89 26.83 8.15
C ASP A 592 37.33 25.61 7.28
N GLU A 593 36.60 24.49 7.37
CA GLU A 593 36.90 23.27 6.61
C GLU A 593 36.37 23.37 5.18
N LYS A 594 37.30 23.43 4.22
CA LYS A 594 36.98 23.46 2.79
C LYS A 594 36.99 22.04 2.21
N PRO A 595 35.93 21.63 1.49
CA PRO A 595 35.91 20.33 0.85
C PRO A 595 36.97 20.27 -0.26
N THR A 596 37.70 19.16 -0.36
CA THR A 596 38.66 18.89 -1.43
C THR A 596 38.03 18.21 -2.64
N HIS A 597 36.85 17.61 -2.45
CA HIS A 597 36.06 16.94 -3.48
C HIS A 597 34.57 17.12 -3.20
N ILE A 598 33.82 17.44 -4.25
CA ILE A 598 32.35 17.46 -4.24
C ILE A 598 31.86 16.30 -5.09
N GLU A 599 31.20 15.35 -4.44
CA GLU A 599 30.61 14.19 -5.10
C GLU A 599 29.50 14.60 -6.09
N PRO A 600 29.33 13.87 -7.21
CA PRO A 600 28.30 14.16 -8.21
C PRO A 600 26.88 14.29 -7.64
N GLN A 601 26.56 13.50 -6.61
CA GLN A 601 25.23 13.50 -5.99
C GLN A 601 24.94 14.79 -5.19
N LEU A 602 25.99 15.54 -4.81
CA LEU A 602 25.87 16.80 -4.09
C LEU A 602 25.75 18.00 -5.04
N LEU A 603 26.22 17.86 -6.28
CA LEU A 603 26.00 18.85 -7.33
C LEU A 603 24.51 18.98 -7.63
N ASN A 604 24.09 20.21 -7.92
CA ASN A 604 22.70 20.59 -8.09
C ASN A 604 21.80 20.33 -6.85
N THR A 605 22.38 19.94 -5.71
CA THR A 605 21.70 19.91 -4.42
C THR A 605 21.81 21.28 -3.75
N TYR A 606 23.04 21.73 -3.52
CA TYR A 606 23.34 23.01 -2.89
C TYR A 606 24.48 23.78 -3.60
N LEU A 607 25.27 23.11 -4.45
CA LEU A 607 26.27 23.72 -5.32
C LEU A 607 25.78 23.72 -6.76
N PHE A 608 25.71 24.90 -7.39
CA PHE A 608 25.20 25.08 -8.74
C PHE A 608 26.27 25.69 -9.65
N ASN A 609 26.68 24.95 -10.69
CA ASN A 609 27.64 25.46 -11.68
C ASN A 609 26.90 26.15 -12.84
N GLN A 610 27.27 27.41 -13.11
CA GLN A 610 26.70 28.24 -14.16
C GLN A 610 27.05 27.73 -15.56
N GLN A 611 28.31 27.39 -15.82
CA GLN A 611 28.78 27.00 -17.14
C GLN A 611 28.12 25.69 -17.62
N THR A 612 28.00 24.69 -16.75
CA THR A 612 27.28 23.44 -17.03
C THR A 612 25.82 23.71 -17.39
N VAL A 613 25.11 24.52 -16.59
CA VAL A 613 23.69 24.85 -16.83
C VAL A 613 23.52 25.62 -18.15
N ASP A 614 24.35 26.63 -18.38
CA ASP A 614 24.26 27.48 -19.56
C ASP A 614 24.53 26.67 -20.84
N HIS A 615 25.53 25.78 -20.81
CA HIS A 615 25.83 24.90 -21.93
C HIS A 615 24.61 24.03 -22.31
N VAL A 616 24.02 23.35 -21.33
CA VAL A 616 22.86 22.46 -21.58
C VAL A 616 21.66 23.24 -22.11
N ILE A 617 21.36 24.43 -21.56
CA ILE A 617 20.28 25.28 -22.07
C ILE A 617 20.55 25.69 -23.53
N ASN A 618 21.79 26.04 -23.86
CA ASN A 618 22.17 26.43 -25.22
C ASN A 618 22.09 25.26 -26.20
N GLU A 619 22.49 24.04 -25.80
CA GLU A 619 22.34 22.83 -26.62
C GLU A 619 20.86 22.50 -26.86
N LEU A 620 20.02 22.58 -25.82
CA LEU A 620 18.57 22.44 -25.97
C LEU A 620 18.02 23.46 -26.97
N MET A 621 18.38 24.74 -26.84
CA MET A 621 17.88 25.78 -27.73
C MET A 621 18.40 25.61 -29.15
N THR A 622 19.59 25.06 -29.34
CA THR A 622 20.21 24.88 -30.66
C THR A 622 19.66 23.67 -31.39
N ARG A 623 19.58 22.50 -30.72
CA ARG A 623 19.22 21.22 -31.35
C ARG A 623 17.80 20.76 -31.06
N GLY A 624 17.16 21.33 -30.05
CA GLY A 624 15.80 20.95 -29.66
C GLY A 624 14.84 21.08 -30.83
N HIS A 625 13.95 20.10 -30.97
CA HIS A 625 12.91 20.12 -31.98
C HIS A 625 12.04 21.35 -31.85
N ARG A 626 11.66 21.91 -33.00
CA ARG A 626 11.01 23.22 -33.11
C ARG A 626 9.70 23.12 -33.87
N VAL A 627 8.77 23.99 -33.50
CA VAL A 627 7.46 24.18 -34.15
C VAL A 627 7.44 25.52 -34.89
N GLU A 628 6.33 25.84 -35.56
CA GLU A 628 6.15 27.08 -36.32
C GLU A 628 7.24 27.27 -37.39
N ASN A 629 7.50 26.22 -38.18
CA ASN A 629 8.55 26.17 -39.21
C ASN A 629 9.97 26.47 -38.69
N GLY A 630 10.29 26.03 -37.47
CA GLY A 630 11.62 26.19 -36.88
C GLY A 630 11.83 27.48 -36.08
N ASN A 631 10.81 28.34 -35.99
CA ASN A 631 10.94 29.63 -35.30
C ASN A 631 10.88 29.50 -33.78
N LYS A 632 10.17 28.49 -33.27
CA LYS A 632 9.88 28.36 -31.84
C LYS A 632 10.23 26.97 -31.33
N LEU A 633 10.86 26.88 -30.16
CA LEU A 633 11.14 25.59 -29.53
C LEU A 633 9.84 24.81 -29.31
N GLY A 634 9.85 23.50 -29.54
CA GLY A 634 8.75 22.60 -29.19
C GLY A 634 8.50 22.53 -27.68
N LYS A 635 7.36 21.97 -27.26
CA LYS A 635 7.06 21.86 -25.82
C LYS A 635 8.14 20.98 -25.20
N THR A 636 8.72 21.47 -24.10
CA THR A 636 9.93 20.88 -23.50
C THR A 636 9.74 20.69 -22.01
N ILE A 637 10.16 19.54 -21.49
CA ILE A 637 10.18 19.25 -20.05
C ILE A 637 11.63 19.14 -19.60
N ILE A 638 12.00 19.92 -18.57
CA ILE A 638 13.31 19.84 -17.93
C ILE A 638 13.14 19.21 -16.54
N PHE A 639 13.81 18.08 -16.31
CA PHE A 639 13.77 17.34 -15.05
C PHE A 639 14.91 17.78 -14.13
N ALA A 640 14.60 18.73 -13.25
CA ALA A 640 15.53 19.31 -12.28
C ALA A 640 15.72 18.41 -11.05
N HIS A 641 16.88 18.57 -10.40
CA HIS A 641 17.25 17.79 -9.21
C HIS A 641 16.39 18.11 -7.98
N ASN A 642 16.24 19.40 -7.65
CA ASN A 642 15.41 19.87 -6.54
C ASN A 642 14.80 21.26 -6.83
N GLN A 643 14.06 21.81 -5.87
CA GLN A 643 13.37 23.10 -6.02
C GLN A 643 14.34 24.26 -6.31
N ASN A 644 15.46 24.33 -5.58
CA ASN A 644 16.46 25.38 -5.76
C ASN A 644 17.10 25.28 -7.13
N HIS A 645 17.41 24.06 -7.58
CA HIS A 645 17.90 23.81 -8.93
C HIS A 645 16.91 24.27 -10.00
N ALA A 646 15.63 23.94 -9.86
CA ALA A 646 14.60 24.36 -10.82
C ALA A 646 14.51 25.88 -10.95
N GLN A 647 14.58 26.60 -9.83
CA GLN A 647 14.62 28.07 -9.82
C GLN A 647 15.89 28.61 -10.45
N TYR A 648 17.04 28.00 -10.18
CA TYR A 648 18.31 28.38 -10.78
C TYR A 648 18.31 28.18 -12.30
N LEU A 649 17.83 27.03 -12.80
CA LEU A 649 17.66 26.77 -14.24
C LEU A 649 16.78 27.83 -14.90
N LYS A 650 15.68 28.22 -14.26
CA LYS A 650 14.81 29.29 -14.78
C LYS A 650 15.55 30.63 -14.83
N ALA A 651 16.27 30.99 -13.77
CA ALA A 651 17.02 32.24 -13.71
C ALA A 651 18.11 32.30 -14.79
N ARG A 652 18.84 31.21 -15.01
CA ARG A 652 19.83 31.08 -16.09
C ARG A 652 19.18 31.15 -17.47
N PHE A 653 18.05 30.49 -17.67
CA PHE A 653 17.30 30.57 -18.93
C PHE A 653 16.88 32.00 -19.25
N ASP A 654 16.29 32.71 -18.30
CA ASP A 654 15.86 34.11 -18.48
C ASP A 654 17.07 35.05 -18.73
N ALA A 655 18.23 34.76 -18.13
CA ALA A 655 19.46 35.54 -18.33
C ALA A 655 20.08 35.33 -19.73
N LEU A 656 20.10 34.09 -20.22
CA LEU A 656 20.62 33.75 -21.56
C LEU A 656 19.67 34.18 -22.68
N TYR A 657 18.36 34.11 -22.44
CA TYR A 657 17.33 34.45 -23.43
C TYR A 657 16.35 35.52 -22.92
N PRO A 658 16.79 36.78 -22.68
CA PRO A 658 15.94 37.82 -22.08
C PRO A 658 14.66 38.15 -22.88
N HIS A 659 14.70 37.97 -24.20
CA HIS A 659 13.57 38.19 -25.10
C HIS A 659 12.43 37.15 -24.92
N TYR A 660 12.74 35.98 -24.36
CA TYR A 660 11.76 34.97 -23.94
C TYR A 660 11.42 35.08 -22.44
N GLY A 661 12.04 36.04 -21.75
CA GLY A 661 12.02 36.17 -20.31
C GLY A 661 10.61 36.24 -19.73
N GLY A 662 10.43 35.59 -18.59
CA GLY A 662 9.23 35.72 -17.78
C GLY A 662 8.19 34.62 -18.02
N SER A 663 7.75 34.33 -19.25
CA SER A 663 6.66 33.36 -19.49
C SER A 663 7.02 32.12 -20.30
N PHE A 664 8.14 32.13 -21.03
CA PHE A 664 8.52 31.01 -21.90
C PHE A 664 8.93 29.77 -21.10
N ALA A 665 9.74 29.97 -20.06
CA ALA A 665 10.11 28.93 -19.09
C ALA A 665 9.42 29.16 -17.74
N ARG A 666 8.79 28.12 -17.18
CA ARG A 666 8.16 28.15 -15.86
C ARG A 666 8.58 26.95 -15.02
N VAL A 667 8.80 27.21 -13.74
CA VAL A 667 8.97 26.15 -12.73
C VAL A 667 7.59 25.65 -12.32
N ILE A 668 7.39 24.33 -12.40
CA ILE A 668 6.15 23.67 -12.03
C ILE A 668 6.49 22.56 -11.02
N THR A 669 6.28 22.85 -9.75
CA THR A 669 6.58 21.97 -8.61
C THR A 669 5.48 22.03 -7.54
N HIS A 670 5.54 21.15 -6.55
CA HIS A 670 4.53 21.11 -5.48
C HIS A 670 4.43 22.40 -4.65
N SER A 671 5.50 23.20 -4.60
CA SER A 671 5.51 24.51 -3.94
C SER A 671 4.98 25.65 -4.82
N THR A 672 4.73 25.38 -6.11
CA THR A 672 4.24 26.39 -7.04
C THR A 672 2.76 26.69 -6.78
N GLU A 673 2.43 27.95 -6.52
CA GLU A 673 1.05 28.38 -6.36
C GLU A 673 0.28 28.12 -7.66
N ARG A 674 -0.88 27.45 -7.57
CA ARG A 674 -1.70 27.04 -8.73
C ARG A 674 -0.94 26.22 -9.78
N ALA A 675 -0.06 25.32 -9.35
CA ALA A 675 0.69 24.43 -10.25
C ALA A 675 -0.21 23.69 -11.28
N GLN A 676 -1.44 23.33 -10.89
CA GLN A 676 -2.40 22.69 -11.78
C GLN A 676 -2.76 23.57 -13.00
N ALA A 677 -3.01 24.86 -12.79
CA ALA A 677 -3.34 25.77 -13.88
C ALA A 677 -2.17 25.92 -14.86
N LEU A 678 -0.93 25.91 -14.36
CA LEU A 678 0.27 25.93 -15.21
C LEU A 678 0.46 24.63 -16.00
N ILE A 679 0.07 23.48 -15.43
CA ILE A 679 0.05 22.21 -16.18
C ILE A 679 -1.01 22.29 -17.29
N ASP A 680 -2.21 22.77 -16.97
CA ASP A 680 -3.30 22.90 -17.93
C ASP A 680 -2.89 23.85 -19.08
N ASP A 681 -2.25 24.99 -18.76
CA ASP A 681 -1.73 25.92 -19.76
C ASP A 681 -0.54 25.34 -20.55
N PHE A 682 0.36 24.57 -19.92
CA PHE A 682 1.44 23.88 -20.63
C PHE A 682 0.91 22.82 -21.61
N SER A 683 -0.17 22.13 -21.23
CA SER A 683 -0.82 21.08 -22.02
C SER A 683 -1.60 21.63 -23.23
N ASP A 684 -1.90 22.93 -23.23
CA ASP A 684 -2.52 23.60 -24.37
C ASP A 684 -1.43 24.03 -25.39
N PRO A 685 -1.52 23.58 -26.66
CA PRO A 685 -0.54 23.91 -27.70
C PRO A 685 -0.37 25.41 -27.95
N GLN A 686 -1.43 26.20 -27.75
CA GLN A 686 -1.45 27.62 -28.05
C GLN A 686 -0.96 28.50 -26.89
N LYS A 687 -0.85 27.93 -25.69
CA LYS A 687 -0.50 28.68 -24.49
C LYS A 687 0.95 28.48 -24.06
N MET A 688 1.40 29.39 -23.22
CA MET A 688 2.68 29.32 -22.51
C MET A 688 2.48 28.61 -21.16
N PRO A 689 3.52 27.97 -20.61
CA PRO A 689 4.93 27.99 -21.03
C PRO A 689 5.25 27.05 -22.19
N GLN A 690 6.41 27.27 -22.81
CA GLN A 690 7.01 26.34 -23.79
C GLN A 690 7.98 25.37 -23.12
N VAL A 691 8.66 25.81 -22.06
CA VAL A 691 9.57 25.00 -21.23
C VAL A 691 9.00 24.88 -19.82
N ALA A 692 8.72 23.65 -19.41
CA ALA A 692 8.28 23.34 -18.06
C ALA A 692 9.42 22.68 -17.27
N ILE A 693 9.90 23.38 -16.25
CA ILE A 693 10.98 22.90 -15.37
C ILE A 693 10.32 22.24 -14.15
N SER A 694 10.51 20.94 -13.99
CA SER A 694 9.85 20.12 -12.96
C SER A 694 10.87 19.33 -12.16
N VAL A 695 10.57 19.12 -10.87
CA VAL A 695 11.33 18.20 -10.02
C VAL A 695 10.69 16.82 -10.04
N ASP A 696 9.43 16.72 -9.60
CA ASP A 696 8.69 15.44 -9.57
C ASP A 696 7.29 15.52 -10.19
N MET A 697 6.77 16.72 -10.44
CA MET A 697 5.36 16.91 -10.81
C MET A 697 5.02 16.40 -12.20
N LEU A 698 5.92 16.60 -13.17
CA LEU A 698 5.73 16.21 -14.57
C LEU A 698 6.34 14.83 -14.92
N ASP A 699 7.00 14.19 -13.95
CA ASP A 699 7.63 12.88 -14.13
C ASP A 699 6.59 11.80 -14.47
N THR A 700 5.39 11.91 -13.88
CA THR A 700 4.30 10.95 -14.05
C THR A 700 2.97 11.64 -14.34
N GLY A 701 2.14 10.99 -15.15
CA GLY A 701 0.71 11.31 -15.27
C GLY A 701 0.32 12.51 -16.13
N VAL A 702 1.24 13.33 -16.62
CA VAL A 702 0.89 14.43 -17.53
C VAL A 702 0.77 13.95 -18.98
N ASP A 703 -0.25 14.45 -19.67
CA ASP A 703 -0.66 14.07 -21.02
C ASP A 703 -0.55 15.26 -21.97
N VAL A 704 0.64 15.46 -22.53
CA VAL A 704 0.92 16.52 -23.53
C VAL A 704 1.54 15.85 -24.77
N PRO A 705 0.75 15.50 -25.79
CA PRO A 705 1.24 14.92 -27.05
C PRO A 705 2.32 15.77 -27.75
N GLU A 706 2.26 17.08 -27.57
CA GLU A 706 3.10 18.08 -28.22
C GLU A 706 4.51 18.19 -27.64
N VAL A 707 4.83 17.45 -26.57
CA VAL A 707 6.20 17.42 -26.02
C VAL A 707 7.15 16.82 -27.04
N LEU A 708 8.16 17.61 -27.44
CA LEU A 708 9.16 17.24 -28.44
C LEU A 708 10.57 17.08 -27.85
N ASN A 709 10.82 17.62 -26.66
CA ASN A 709 12.13 17.58 -26.03
C ASN A 709 12.00 17.25 -24.53
N LEU A 710 12.87 16.37 -24.05
CA LEU A 710 13.06 16.05 -22.63
C LEU A 710 14.50 16.33 -22.24
N VAL A 711 14.73 16.94 -21.07
CA VAL A 711 16.08 17.24 -20.56
C VAL A 711 16.26 16.65 -19.17
N PHE A 712 17.23 15.76 -19.00
CA PHE A 712 17.58 15.12 -17.74
C PHE A 712 18.75 15.85 -17.07
N PHE A 713 18.43 16.61 -16.02
CA PHE A 713 19.38 17.32 -15.15
C PHE A 713 19.54 16.63 -13.78
N LYS A 714 19.08 15.39 -13.68
CA LYS A 714 19.16 14.56 -12.48
C LYS A 714 19.50 13.12 -12.86
N ALA A 715 20.31 12.48 -12.03
CA ALA A 715 20.53 11.04 -12.11
C ALA A 715 19.25 10.29 -11.67
N VAL A 716 18.76 9.40 -12.52
CA VAL A 716 17.59 8.57 -12.30
C VAL A 716 18.05 7.14 -12.03
N ARG A 717 17.77 6.64 -10.83
CA ARG A 717 18.15 5.28 -10.41
C ARG A 717 17.04 4.25 -10.54
N SER A 718 15.81 4.72 -10.72
CA SER A 718 14.63 3.85 -10.83
C SER A 718 14.26 3.62 -12.29
N TYR A 719 14.27 2.36 -12.71
CA TYR A 719 13.84 1.92 -14.05
C TYR A 719 12.43 2.42 -14.40
N ALA A 720 11.47 2.21 -13.48
CA ALA A 720 10.09 2.67 -13.67
C ALA A 720 10.00 4.19 -13.86
N LYS A 721 10.72 4.97 -13.04
CA LYS A 721 10.71 6.44 -13.13
C LYS A 721 11.34 6.92 -14.44
N TYR A 722 12.44 6.29 -14.88
CA TYR A 722 13.10 6.60 -16.14
C TYR A 722 12.13 6.41 -17.33
N TRP A 723 11.50 5.25 -17.44
CA TRP A 723 10.55 4.98 -18.53
C TRP A 723 9.26 5.81 -18.44
N GLN A 724 8.81 6.16 -17.23
CA GLN A 724 7.70 7.10 -17.06
C GLN A 724 8.04 8.52 -17.55
N MET A 725 9.30 8.95 -17.38
CA MET A 725 9.81 10.23 -17.87
C MET A 725 9.98 10.21 -19.40
N ILE A 726 10.60 9.16 -19.95
CA ILE A 726 10.72 8.95 -21.41
C ILE A 726 9.34 8.91 -22.07
N GLY A 727 8.38 8.21 -21.47
CA GLY A 727 6.99 8.11 -21.93
C GLY A 727 6.23 9.45 -22.03
N ARG A 728 6.80 10.57 -21.55
CA ARG A 728 6.22 11.90 -21.79
C ARG A 728 6.34 12.32 -23.25
N GLY A 729 7.38 11.87 -23.96
CA GLY A 729 7.64 12.23 -25.35
C GLY A 729 7.10 11.25 -26.40
N THR A 730 6.69 10.03 -26.03
CA THR A 730 6.37 8.94 -26.98
C THR A 730 5.06 9.10 -27.74
N ARG A 731 4.20 10.06 -27.36
CA ARG A 731 2.87 10.23 -27.96
C ARG A 731 2.94 10.77 -29.38
N LEU A 732 2.06 10.25 -30.24
CA LEU A 732 1.82 10.77 -31.58
C LEU A 732 1.23 12.19 -31.51
N CYS A 733 1.68 13.05 -32.41
CA CYS A 733 1.09 14.37 -32.62
C CYS A 733 1.07 14.69 -34.12
N PRO A 734 -0.08 14.55 -34.80
CA PRO A 734 -0.21 14.91 -36.20
C PRO A 734 0.02 16.41 -36.42
N ASP A 735 0.60 16.77 -37.57
CA ASP A 735 0.73 18.14 -38.08
C ASP A 735 1.50 19.13 -37.18
N ILE A 736 2.23 18.62 -36.18
CA ILE A 736 2.94 19.46 -35.20
C ILE A 736 4.04 20.34 -35.84
N PHE A 737 4.63 19.88 -36.94
CA PHE A 737 5.65 20.62 -37.70
C PHE A 737 5.07 21.41 -38.87
N GLY A 738 3.75 21.32 -39.09
CA GLY A 738 3.03 21.90 -40.23
C GLY A 738 2.11 20.86 -40.89
N PRO A 739 1.24 21.29 -41.82
CA PRO A 739 0.29 20.40 -42.49
C PRO A 739 0.98 19.21 -43.17
N GLY A 740 0.62 17.98 -42.78
CA GLY A 740 1.21 16.73 -43.28
C GLY A 740 2.55 16.34 -42.63
N ALA A 741 3.10 17.19 -41.74
CA ALA A 741 4.36 16.95 -41.06
C ALA A 741 4.11 16.54 -39.60
N HIS A 742 3.87 15.23 -39.41
CA HIS A 742 3.58 14.63 -38.11
C HIS A 742 4.86 14.40 -37.29
N LYS A 743 4.68 14.30 -35.97
CA LYS A 743 5.75 13.87 -35.06
C LYS A 743 6.24 12.46 -35.41
N GLN A 744 7.54 12.32 -35.69
CA GLN A 744 8.18 11.04 -35.99
C GLN A 744 9.03 10.52 -34.83
N ASP A 745 9.56 11.41 -33.99
CA ASP A 745 10.39 11.09 -32.83
C ASP A 745 10.34 12.25 -31.81
N PHE A 746 11.14 12.15 -30.76
CA PHE A 746 11.41 13.24 -29.82
C PHE A 746 12.85 13.15 -29.28
N LEU A 747 13.41 14.28 -28.84
CA LEU A 747 14.78 14.34 -28.34
C LEU A 747 14.85 14.19 -26.82
N VAL A 748 15.84 13.43 -26.36
CA VAL A 748 16.18 13.24 -24.95
C VAL A 748 17.60 13.73 -24.72
N PHE A 749 17.74 14.89 -24.09
CA PHE A 749 19.02 15.45 -23.68
C PHE A 749 19.39 14.92 -22.30
N ASP A 750 20.51 14.24 -22.19
CA ASP A 750 20.95 13.60 -20.96
C ASP A 750 22.29 14.16 -20.47
N CYS A 751 22.26 14.76 -19.27
CA CYS A 751 23.43 15.35 -18.63
C CYS A 751 24.02 14.43 -17.55
N CYS A 752 23.34 13.34 -17.17
CA CYS A 752 23.74 12.53 -16.01
C CYS A 752 24.04 11.07 -16.39
N ARG A 753 24.25 10.78 -17.69
CA ARG A 753 24.51 9.44 -18.24
C ARG A 753 23.45 8.40 -17.82
N ASN A 754 22.20 8.83 -17.73
CA ASN A 754 21.04 7.95 -17.54
C ASN A 754 20.89 6.96 -18.70
N ILE A 755 21.07 7.40 -19.96
CA ILE A 755 20.93 6.56 -21.15
C ILE A 755 21.94 5.41 -21.09
N GLU A 756 23.21 5.71 -20.81
CA GLU A 756 24.25 4.70 -20.64
C GLU A 756 23.93 3.75 -19.47
N PHE A 757 23.49 4.31 -18.33
CA PHE A 757 23.15 3.52 -17.15
C PHE A 757 22.05 2.49 -17.44
N PHE A 758 20.97 2.87 -18.15
CA PHE A 758 19.85 1.97 -18.45
C PHE A 758 20.07 1.09 -19.68
N ASN A 759 20.96 1.46 -20.61
CA ASN A 759 21.33 0.61 -21.74
C ASN A 759 22.28 -0.54 -21.37
N ASN A 760 23.08 -0.39 -20.30
CA ASN A 760 24.11 -1.36 -19.92
C ASN A 760 23.62 -2.45 -18.95
N GLU A 761 22.31 -2.59 -18.72
CA GLU A 761 21.70 -3.54 -17.75
C GLU A 761 22.41 -3.55 -16.38
N LEU A 762 22.93 -2.39 -15.94
CA LEU A 762 23.64 -2.29 -14.68
C LEU A 762 22.64 -2.42 -13.53
N ALA A 763 22.98 -3.25 -12.53
CA ALA A 763 22.12 -3.55 -11.38
C ALA A 763 21.44 -2.30 -10.82
N THR A 764 20.15 -2.17 -11.08
CA THR A 764 19.36 -1.05 -10.55
C THR A 764 19.27 -1.22 -9.03
N THR A 765 19.69 -0.20 -8.28
CA THR A 765 19.53 -0.22 -6.83
C THR A 765 18.07 0.04 -6.50
N GLU A 766 17.46 -0.90 -5.78
CA GLU A 766 16.11 -0.72 -5.26
C GLU A 766 16.03 0.61 -4.49
N GLY A 767 14.94 1.34 -4.71
CA GLY A 767 14.45 2.23 -3.66
C GLY A 767 14.09 1.33 -2.49
N THR A 768 15.01 1.14 -1.54
CA THR A 768 14.74 0.43 -0.29
C THR A 768 13.50 1.08 0.31
N ILE A 769 12.45 0.29 0.54
CA ILE A 769 11.27 0.79 1.25
C ILE A 769 11.76 1.15 2.65
N GLN A 770 12.03 2.44 2.86
CA GLN A 770 12.42 2.91 4.16
C GLN A 770 11.26 2.65 5.11
N LYS A 771 11.48 1.76 6.08
CA LYS A 771 10.56 1.55 7.19
C LYS A 771 10.20 2.89 7.80
N SER A 772 8.92 3.05 8.17
CA SER A 772 8.48 4.27 8.82
C SER A 772 9.32 4.53 10.07
N GLN A 773 9.53 5.80 10.40
CA GLN A 773 10.28 6.17 11.60
C GLN A 773 9.67 5.57 12.87
N ALA A 774 8.35 5.47 12.93
CA ALA A 774 7.62 4.81 14.02
C ALA A 774 7.97 3.32 14.10
N ALA A 775 7.94 2.59 12.98
CA ALA A 775 8.30 1.18 12.94
C ALA A 775 9.77 0.96 13.37
N ARG A 776 10.69 1.78 12.86
CA ARG A 776 12.12 1.74 13.27
C ARG A 776 12.29 1.98 14.77
N THR A 777 11.56 2.96 15.32
CA THR A 777 11.60 3.25 16.77
C THR A 777 11.08 2.06 17.57
N LEU A 778 10.00 1.40 17.14
CA LEU A 778 9.44 0.23 17.81
C LEU A 778 10.43 -0.94 17.78
N GLU A 779 11.02 -1.20 16.62
CA GLU A 779 12.02 -2.26 16.43
C GLU A 779 13.26 -2.04 17.30
N THR A 780 13.83 -0.83 17.28
CA THR A 780 14.97 -0.48 18.13
C THR A 780 14.61 -0.56 19.62
N THR A 781 13.41 -0.13 20.01
CA THR A 781 12.95 -0.18 21.40
C THR A 781 12.74 -1.63 21.88
N LEU A 782 12.21 -2.50 21.01
CA LEU A 782 12.09 -3.93 21.30
C LEU A 782 13.46 -4.62 21.36
N ALA A 783 14.36 -4.31 20.43
CA ALA A 783 15.72 -4.83 20.44
C ALA A 783 16.45 -4.43 21.74
N LEU A 784 16.28 -3.18 22.18
CA LEU A 784 16.80 -2.70 23.46
C LEU A 784 16.24 -3.48 24.65
N LEU A 785 14.94 -3.75 24.70
CA LEU A 785 14.34 -4.57 25.75
C LEU A 785 14.93 -6.00 25.75
N THR A 786 15.06 -6.61 24.57
CA THR A 786 15.61 -7.96 24.41
C THR A 786 17.08 -8.03 24.83
N ALA A 787 17.87 -7.00 24.49
CA ALA A 787 19.27 -6.89 24.88
C ALA A 787 19.41 -6.69 26.40
N LEU A 788 18.57 -5.84 27.01
CA LEU A 788 18.53 -5.64 28.47
C LEU A 788 18.17 -6.93 29.22
N ASP A 789 17.21 -7.71 28.72
CA ASP A 789 16.75 -8.96 29.35
C ASP A 789 17.60 -10.21 28.97
N SER A 790 18.76 -10.03 28.36
CA SER A 790 19.63 -11.15 27.96
C SER A 790 20.57 -11.60 29.08
N PRO A 791 20.62 -12.92 29.41
CA PRO A 791 21.48 -13.44 30.46
C PRO A 791 22.94 -13.35 30.02
N GLY A 792 23.64 -12.32 30.51
CA GLY A 792 25.00 -11.95 30.11
C GLY A 792 25.32 -10.48 30.36
N ASN A 793 24.30 -9.62 30.44
CA ASN A 793 24.45 -8.16 30.60
C ASN A 793 24.73 -7.68 32.03
N SER A 794 25.55 -8.41 32.77
CA SER A 794 26.00 -8.09 34.14
C SER A 794 26.81 -6.78 34.25
N GLN A 795 27.02 -6.08 33.13
CA GLN A 795 27.77 -4.83 33.04
C GLN A 795 26.88 -3.59 33.23
N VAL A 796 25.55 -3.71 33.07
CA VAL A 796 24.61 -2.60 33.33
C VAL A 796 24.32 -2.52 34.82
N ALA A 797 24.45 -1.32 35.40
CA ALA A 797 24.12 -1.12 36.81
C ALA A 797 22.63 -1.40 37.08
N GLU A 798 22.33 -2.06 38.21
CA GLU A 798 20.95 -2.45 38.56
C GLU A 798 19.96 -1.27 38.54
N ALA A 799 20.40 -0.10 39.02
CA ALA A 799 19.57 1.12 38.98
C ALA A 799 19.27 1.60 37.55
N ASP A 800 20.25 1.52 36.65
CA ASP A 800 20.10 1.87 35.23
C ASP A 800 19.19 0.87 34.51
N TYR A 801 19.34 -0.43 34.81
CA TYR A 801 18.49 -1.49 34.27
C TYR A 801 17.02 -1.26 34.66
N GLN A 802 16.72 -1.02 35.94
CA GLN A 802 15.34 -0.86 36.41
C GLN A 802 14.63 0.35 35.77
N VAL A 803 15.31 1.51 35.72
CA VAL A 803 14.75 2.73 35.12
C VAL A 803 14.51 2.54 33.62
N LEU A 804 15.54 2.09 32.90
CA LEU A 804 15.45 1.99 31.44
C LEU A 804 14.46 0.91 31.01
N ARG A 805 14.47 -0.26 31.66
CA ARG A 805 13.51 -1.33 31.36
C ARG A 805 12.08 -0.87 31.58
N SER A 806 11.80 -0.16 32.67
CA SER A 806 10.47 0.37 32.96
C SER A 806 9.99 1.33 31.88
N ALA A 807 10.84 2.28 31.47
CA ALA A 807 10.52 3.25 30.42
C ALA A 807 10.29 2.59 29.05
N VAL A 808 11.15 1.65 28.66
CA VAL A 808 11.04 0.88 27.41
C VAL A 808 9.75 0.05 27.38
N VAL A 809 9.44 -0.67 28.46
CA VAL A 809 8.18 -1.42 28.60
C VAL A 809 6.97 -0.50 28.52
N GLN A 810 7.00 0.64 29.22
CA GLN A 810 5.90 1.60 29.19
C GLN A 810 5.67 2.16 27.79
N GLN A 811 6.73 2.41 27.01
CA GLN A 811 6.64 2.88 25.63
C GLN A 811 6.06 1.80 24.70
N LEU A 812 6.55 0.56 24.76
CA LEU A 812 6.07 -0.56 23.94
C LEU A 812 4.61 -0.90 24.27
N ARG A 813 4.26 -1.02 25.57
CA ARG A 813 2.89 -1.27 26.01
C ARG A 813 1.97 -0.10 25.67
N GLY A 814 2.44 1.14 25.86
CA GLY A 814 1.70 2.35 25.49
C GLY A 814 1.35 2.37 24.00
N PHE A 815 2.29 1.98 23.14
CA PHE A 815 2.04 1.78 21.72
C PHE A 815 0.94 0.74 21.47
N VAL A 816 1.05 -0.46 22.05
CA VAL A 816 0.05 -1.54 21.88
C VAL A 816 -1.34 -1.09 22.35
N CYS A 817 -1.44 -0.46 23.51
CA CYS A 817 -2.72 0.02 24.06
C CYS A 817 -3.30 1.23 23.29
N SER A 818 -2.49 1.94 22.51
CA SER A 818 -2.96 3.04 21.67
C SER A 818 -3.59 2.58 20.35
N LEU A 819 -3.44 1.30 19.98
CA LEU A 819 -3.99 0.77 18.74
C LEU A 819 -5.52 0.78 18.75
N ASN A 820 -6.12 1.22 17.65
CA ASN A 820 -7.57 1.23 17.49
C ASN A 820 -8.10 -0.19 17.26
N THR A 821 -8.58 -0.87 18.31
CA THR A 821 -9.16 -2.23 18.22
C THR A 821 -10.46 -2.32 17.41
N GLU A 822 -11.04 -1.18 17.02
CA GLU A 822 -12.15 -1.11 16.07
C GLU A 822 -11.65 -1.08 14.61
N SER A 823 -10.37 -0.80 14.34
CA SER A 823 -9.84 -0.88 12.98
C SER A 823 -9.78 -2.34 12.52
N PRO A 824 -10.29 -2.67 11.32
CA PRO A 824 -10.18 -4.01 10.75
C PRO A 824 -8.74 -4.52 10.68
N PHE A 825 -7.77 -3.62 10.48
CA PHE A 825 -6.35 -3.95 10.40
C PHE A 825 -5.76 -4.38 11.74
N VAL A 826 -6.19 -3.74 12.83
CA VAL A 826 -5.77 -4.11 14.19
C VAL A 826 -6.48 -5.39 14.63
N ARG A 827 -7.71 -5.63 14.16
CA ARG A 827 -8.50 -6.82 14.53
C ARG A 827 -7.88 -8.13 14.09
N LYS A 828 -7.25 -8.17 12.92
CA LYS A 828 -6.42 -9.30 12.47
C LYS A 828 -5.37 -9.71 13.51
N HIS A 829 -4.92 -8.75 14.33
CA HIS A 829 -3.94 -8.95 15.39
C HIS A 829 -4.56 -8.84 16.79
N LEU A 830 -5.89 -8.92 16.94
CA LEU A 830 -6.58 -8.64 18.21
C LEU A 830 -6.09 -9.53 19.35
N THR A 831 -5.87 -10.83 19.08
CA THR A 831 -5.32 -11.78 20.05
C THR A 831 -3.94 -11.34 20.55
N ALA A 832 -3.08 -10.88 19.65
CA ALA A 832 -1.75 -10.37 19.98
C ALA A 832 -1.85 -9.05 20.78
N VAL A 833 -2.71 -8.12 20.37
CA VAL A 833 -2.94 -6.85 21.07
C VAL A 833 -3.48 -7.07 22.48
N GLN A 834 -4.45 -7.98 22.65
CA GLN A 834 -5.01 -8.32 23.95
C GLN A 834 -3.97 -8.96 24.87
N ALA A 835 -3.19 -9.91 24.37
CA ALA A 835 -2.11 -10.54 25.12
C ALA A 835 -1.07 -9.49 25.57
N LEU A 836 -0.59 -8.67 24.65
CA LEU A 836 0.43 -7.65 24.90
C LEU A 836 -0.09 -6.42 25.67
N SER A 837 -1.40 -6.21 25.81
CA SER A 837 -1.95 -5.14 26.64
C SER A 837 -1.85 -5.42 28.14
N SER A 838 -1.75 -6.69 28.51
CA SER A 838 -1.62 -7.14 29.89
C SER A 838 -0.24 -6.80 30.47
N GLU A 839 -0.22 -6.19 31.65
CA GLU A 839 1.02 -5.80 32.34
C GLU A 839 1.90 -7.00 32.69
N ASN A 840 1.29 -8.16 32.96
CA ASN A 840 1.99 -9.37 33.35
C ASN A 840 2.98 -9.85 32.28
N VAL A 841 2.65 -9.69 30.99
CA VAL A 841 3.52 -10.15 29.89
C VAL A 841 4.86 -9.41 29.89
N TRP A 842 4.88 -8.17 30.40
CA TRP A 842 6.07 -7.33 30.45
C TRP A 842 6.84 -7.43 31.78
N SER A 843 6.28 -8.12 32.78
CA SER A 843 6.90 -8.30 34.10
C SER A 843 8.17 -9.16 34.05
N THR A 844 8.28 -10.02 33.04
CA THR A 844 9.43 -10.90 32.78
C THR A 844 9.94 -10.70 31.36
N LYS A 845 11.02 -11.41 31.01
CA LYS A 845 11.53 -11.48 29.64
C LYS A 845 10.44 -11.91 28.67
N LEU A 846 10.27 -11.17 27.57
CA LEU A 846 9.37 -11.52 26.48
C LEU A 846 9.87 -12.77 25.75
N ASP A 847 8.97 -13.74 25.55
CA ASP A 847 9.23 -14.89 24.69
C ASP A 847 9.31 -14.50 23.20
N ALA A 848 9.84 -15.39 22.37
CA ALA A 848 10.05 -15.15 20.94
C ALA A 848 8.74 -14.87 20.18
N GLN A 849 7.63 -15.50 20.61
CA GLN A 849 6.32 -15.31 19.99
C GLN A 849 5.78 -13.90 20.26
N SER A 850 5.89 -13.41 21.49
CA SER A 850 5.48 -12.08 21.91
C SER A 850 6.33 -11.00 21.26
N GLN A 851 7.63 -11.24 21.08
CA GLN A 851 8.51 -10.36 20.29
C GLN A 851 8.05 -10.29 18.82
N ALA A 852 7.77 -11.44 18.18
CA ALA A 852 7.24 -11.47 16.82
C ALA A 852 5.89 -10.76 16.70
N HIS A 853 5.03 -10.89 17.71
CA HIS A 853 3.77 -10.16 17.78
C HIS A 853 3.99 -8.65 17.85
N VAL A 854 4.89 -8.12 18.71
CA VAL A 854 5.19 -6.69 18.76
C VAL A 854 5.67 -6.17 17.41
N LEU A 855 6.58 -6.90 16.74
CA LEU A 855 7.06 -6.55 15.41
C LEU A 855 5.94 -6.53 14.37
N SER A 856 5.01 -7.49 14.42
CA SER A 856 3.86 -7.54 13.51
C SER A 856 2.92 -6.33 13.66
N LEU A 857 2.91 -5.68 14.83
CA LEU A 857 2.08 -4.50 15.10
C LEU A 857 2.72 -3.20 14.61
N ALA A 858 4.01 -3.19 14.24
CA ALA A 858 4.78 -1.99 13.94
C ALA A 858 4.18 -1.10 12.83
N GLU A 859 3.45 -1.71 11.91
CA GLU A 859 2.89 -1.05 10.73
C GLU A 859 1.44 -0.56 10.93
N LEU A 860 0.82 -0.82 12.08
CA LEU A 860 -0.60 -0.54 12.35
C LEU A 860 -0.87 0.88 12.87
N GLY A 861 0.10 1.79 12.78
CA GLY A 861 -0.10 3.21 13.04
C GLY A 861 -0.35 3.59 14.50
N GLY A 862 0.04 2.75 15.46
CA GLY A 862 0.02 3.09 16.89
C GLY A 862 0.96 4.26 17.20
N ASN A 863 0.68 4.97 18.30
CA ASN A 863 1.53 6.07 18.74
C ASN A 863 2.73 5.51 19.50
N ILE A 864 3.90 5.48 18.85
CA ILE A 864 5.18 5.25 19.51
C ILE A 864 5.95 6.57 19.58
N GLY A 865 5.82 7.24 20.72
CA GLY A 865 6.30 8.62 20.88
C GLY A 865 5.34 9.65 20.29
N ASP A 866 5.05 10.68 21.08
CA ASP A 866 4.30 11.88 20.72
C ASP A 866 5.23 13.05 20.35
N GLY A 867 4.71 14.13 19.77
CA GLY A 867 5.52 15.32 19.44
C GLY A 867 5.93 15.45 17.96
N SER A 868 6.80 16.43 17.68
CA SER A 868 7.20 16.84 16.33
C SER A 868 8.07 15.79 15.61
N PRO A 869 8.23 15.85 14.27
CA PRO A 869 9.14 14.97 13.53
C PRO A 869 10.58 14.97 14.06
N GLU A 870 11.05 16.12 14.52
CA GLU A 870 12.38 16.30 15.11
C GLU A 870 12.49 15.58 16.46
N ALA A 871 11.46 15.68 17.31
CA ALA A 871 11.39 14.94 18.58
C ALA A 871 11.45 13.43 18.38
N ARG A 872 10.73 12.90 17.37
CA ARG A 872 10.78 11.46 17.02
C ARG A 872 12.16 11.04 16.51
N THR A 873 12.87 11.93 15.83
CA THR A 873 14.23 11.67 15.31
C THR A 873 15.22 11.61 16.44
N PHE A 874 15.08 12.50 17.41
CA PHE A 874 15.86 12.48 18.63
C PHE A 874 15.58 11.23 19.47
N ASP A 875 14.31 10.87 19.68
CA ASP A 875 13.94 9.64 20.40
C ASP A 875 14.60 8.41 19.79
N LEU A 876 14.55 8.27 18.45
CA LEU A 876 15.22 7.17 17.76
C LEU A 876 16.74 7.21 17.95
N THR A 877 17.35 8.40 17.92
CA THR A 877 18.79 8.58 18.10
C THR A 877 19.23 8.14 19.50
N VAL A 878 18.51 8.59 20.54
CA VAL A 878 18.80 8.21 21.94
C VAL A 878 18.53 6.72 22.18
N ARG A 879 17.43 6.17 21.65
CA ARG A 879 17.11 4.73 21.75
C ARG A 879 18.18 3.86 21.10
N THR A 880 18.68 4.28 19.95
CA THR A 880 19.77 3.57 19.25
C THR A 880 21.07 3.66 20.05
N LEU A 881 21.39 4.82 20.62
CA LEU A 881 22.56 4.98 21.50
C LEU A 881 22.47 4.06 22.73
N GLN A 882 21.31 4.02 23.40
CA GLN A 882 21.09 3.12 24.53
C GLN A 882 21.30 1.65 24.13
N LEU A 883 20.82 1.25 22.94
CA LEU A 883 21.05 -0.09 22.40
C LEU A 883 22.54 -0.38 22.17
N ASP A 884 23.28 0.54 21.55
CA ASP A 884 24.72 0.34 21.33
C ASP A 884 25.51 0.19 22.62
N LEU A 885 25.18 0.98 23.63
CA LEU A 885 25.84 0.92 24.93
C LEU A 885 25.57 -0.43 25.60
N VAL A 886 24.36 -0.97 25.46
CA VAL A 886 23.97 -2.29 25.97
C VAL A 886 24.61 -3.43 25.17
N GLU A 887 24.82 -3.25 23.87
CA GLU A 887 25.46 -4.26 22.98
C GLU A 887 26.99 -4.15 22.93
N GLY A 888 27.58 -3.09 23.48
CA GLY A 888 29.03 -2.84 23.46
C GLY A 888 29.57 -2.23 22.15
N ASN A 889 28.71 -1.67 21.30
CA ASN A 889 29.05 -1.08 19.99
C ASN A 889 29.70 0.31 20.12
N SER A 890 30.88 0.38 20.73
CA SER A 890 31.55 1.62 21.16
C SER A 890 31.77 2.65 20.03
N ALA A 891 32.12 2.21 18.82
CA ALA A 891 32.35 3.11 17.68
C ALA A 891 31.04 3.76 17.17
N ALA A 892 29.92 3.04 17.24
CA ALA A 892 28.63 3.56 16.80
C ALA A 892 27.99 4.45 17.88
N ALA A 893 28.19 4.10 19.16
CA ALA A 893 27.82 4.92 20.31
C ALA A 893 28.51 6.29 20.30
N ALA A 894 29.82 6.34 20.03
CA ALA A 894 30.59 7.59 19.97
C ALA A 894 29.99 8.61 18.98
N LYS A 895 29.66 8.16 17.75
CA LYS A 895 29.03 9.02 16.73
C LYS A 895 27.67 9.57 17.17
N ARG A 896 26.91 8.81 17.97
CA ARG A 896 25.60 9.24 18.47
C ARG A 896 25.72 10.17 19.69
N LEU A 897 26.71 9.96 20.56
CA LEU A 897 27.05 10.87 21.65
C LEU A 897 27.44 12.25 21.10
N GLU A 898 28.23 12.29 20.03
CA GLU A 898 28.60 13.53 19.32
C GLU A 898 27.37 14.23 18.77
N ARG A 899 26.50 13.52 18.04
CA ARG A 899 25.27 14.10 17.51
C ARG A 899 24.33 14.68 18.58
N ILE A 900 24.23 14.04 19.74
CA ILE A 900 23.44 14.57 20.87
C ILE A 900 24.12 15.81 21.47
N ARG A 901 25.46 15.86 21.48
CA ARG A 901 26.23 17.02 21.89
C ARG A 901 25.99 18.21 20.96
N ASP A 902 25.99 18.01 19.65
CA ASP A 902 25.69 19.07 18.66
C ASP A 902 24.30 19.68 18.89
N ILE A 903 23.30 18.83 19.16
CA ILE A 903 21.95 19.26 19.52
C ILE A 903 21.96 20.10 20.81
N ALA A 904 22.75 19.70 21.80
CA ALA A 904 22.86 20.43 23.06
C ALA A 904 23.57 21.79 22.89
N VAL A 905 24.60 21.88 22.04
CA VAL A 905 25.26 23.14 21.68
C VAL A 905 24.25 24.10 21.06
N ALA A 906 23.57 23.65 20.00
CA ALA A 906 22.61 24.48 19.26
C ALA A 906 21.42 24.91 20.14
N LEU A 907 20.98 24.07 21.09
CA LEU A 907 19.94 24.47 22.06
C LEU A 907 20.48 25.52 23.05
N THR A 908 21.72 25.38 23.51
CA THR A 908 22.33 26.30 24.49
C THR A 908 22.51 27.71 23.91
N GLU A 909 22.78 27.85 22.62
CA GLU A 909 22.84 29.15 21.94
C GLU A 909 21.51 29.93 21.98
N LEU A 910 20.40 29.22 22.14
CA LEU A 910 19.05 29.78 22.19
C LEU A 910 18.56 30.03 23.63
N ILE A 911 19.38 29.71 24.63
CA ILE A 911 18.97 29.71 26.04
C ILE A 911 18.49 31.08 26.52
N ASP A 912 19.15 32.16 26.10
CA ASP A 912 18.81 33.53 26.47
C ASP A 912 17.55 34.06 25.77
N ARG A 913 17.11 33.37 24.71
CA ARG A 913 15.97 33.78 23.87
C ARG A 913 14.70 32.98 24.18
N VAL A 914 14.83 31.78 24.76
CA VAL A 914 13.71 30.86 24.96
C VAL A 914 13.68 30.26 26.38
N PRO A 915 12.78 30.73 27.28
CA PRO A 915 12.70 30.28 28.68
C PRO A 915 12.45 28.79 28.88
N ALA A 916 11.91 28.09 27.87
CA ALA A 916 11.71 26.64 27.93
C ALA A 916 13.03 25.85 27.91
N ILE A 917 14.07 26.39 27.27
CA ILE A 917 15.41 25.80 27.19
C ILE A 917 16.16 25.98 28.51
N GLU A 918 16.01 27.15 29.14
CA GLU A 918 16.62 27.46 30.44
C GLU A 918 16.22 26.43 31.52
N LYS A 919 14.97 25.96 31.50
CA LYS A 919 14.50 24.90 32.41
C LYS A 919 15.28 23.58 32.29
N GLN A 920 15.84 23.31 31.12
CA GLN A 920 16.61 22.08 30.82
C GLN A 920 18.11 22.28 30.82
N LYS A 921 18.60 23.46 31.26
CA LYS A 921 20.02 23.81 31.30
C LYS A 921 20.89 22.76 31.98
N ALA A 922 20.44 22.18 33.09
CA ALA A 922 21.19 21.16 33.82
C ALA A 922 21.48 19.89 32.98
N HIS A 923 20.57 19.52 32.07
CA HIS A 923 20.79 18.43 31.12
C HIS A 923 21.78 18.82 30.03
N LEU A 924 21.64 20.04 29.48
CA LEU A 924 22.53 20.56 28.44
C LEU A 924 23.98 20.71 28.95
N ASP A 925 24.17 21.33 30.11
CA ASP A 925 25.49 21.50 30.74
C ASP A 925 26.18 20.16 30.99
N TYR A 926 25.42 19.11 31.34
CA TYR A 926 25.98 17.77 31.49
C TYR A 926 26.42 17.15 30.17
N VAL A 927 25.61 17.26 29.11
CA VAL A 927 25.97 16.76 27.77
C VAL A 927 27.22 17.47 27.23
N LEU A 928 27.42 18.73 27.59
CA LEU A 928 28.60 19.51 27.20
C LEU A 928 29.84 19.28 28.08
N SER A 929 29.69 18.58 29.21
CA SER A 929 30.78 18.34 30.16
C SER A 929 31.75 17.25 29.70
N GLU A 930 32.97 17.22 30.26
CA GLU A 930 33.94 16.16 29.96
C GLU A 930 33.46 14.77 30.41
N ALA A 931 32.59 14.70 31.41
CA ALA A 931 32.00 13.45 31.90
C ALA A 931 31.09 12.74 30.89
N TRP A 932 30.63 13.45 29.84
CA TRP A 932 29.76 12.90 28.79
C TRP A 932 30.44 11.83 27.93
N ASN A 933 31.76 11.85 27.80
CA ASN A 933 32.48 10.88 26.95
C ASN A 933 33.00 9.66 27.74
N GLU A 934 33.07 9.74 29.07
CA GLU A 934 33.72 8.73 29.91
C GLU A 934 32.73 7.83 30.66
N GLN A 935 31.60 8.38 31.15
CA GLN A 935 30.65 7.64 32.00
C GLN A 935 29.20 8.11 31.78
N VAL A 936 28.58 7.61 30.72
CA VAL A 936 27.15 7.89 30.43
C VAL A 936 26.27 6.80 31.04
N SER A 937 25.46 7.18 32.03
CA SER A 937 24.43 6.31 32.62
C SER A 937 23.22 6.19 31.69
N LEU A 938 22.68 4.98 31.58
CA LEU A 938 21.49 4.72 30.76
C LEU A 938 20.24 5.40 31.33
N ALA A 939 20.09 5.46 32.66
CA ALA A 939 19.00 6.19 33.30
C ALA A 939 19.08 7.69 33.02
N ARG A 940 20.29 8.25 33.00
CA ARG A 940 20.48 9.67 32.71
C ARG A 940 20.19 10.00 31.25
N LEU A 941 20.55 9.12 30.31
CA LEU A 941 20.13 9.24 28.90
C LEU A 941 18.62 9.22 28.75
N GLU A 942 17.92 8.39 29.53
CA GLU A 942 16.45 8.34 29.49
C GLU A 942 15.82 9.66 29.96
N ALA A 943 16.32 10.23 31.06
CA ALA A 943 15.86 11.55 31.53
C ALA A 943 16.10 12.64 30.48
N ILE A 944 17.31 12.68 29.88
CA ILE A 944 17.63 13.63 28.80
C ILE A 944 16.66 13.45 27.62
N ARG A 945 16.34 12.21 27.24
CA ARG A 945 15.37 11.93 26.17
C ARG A 945 14.03 12.59 26.46
N GLU A 946 13.47 12.35 27.65
CA GLU A 946 12.15 12.84 28.04
C GLU A 946 12.08 14.36 28.16
N ASP A 947 13.08 14.96 28.77
CA ASP A 947 13.07 16.39 29.11
C ASP A 947 13.48 17.28 27.92
N VAL A 948 14.37 16.81 27.05
CA VAL A 948 14.88 17.59 25.91
C VAL A 948 14.01 17.43 24.66
N ARG A 949 13.36 16.28 24.43
CA ARG A 949 12.58 16.05 23.18
C ARG A 949 11.52 17.13 22.92
N GLY A 950 10.94 17.71 23.97
CA GLY A 950 9.93 18.76 23.88
C GLY A 950 10.44 20.09 23.34
N ILE A 951 11.75 20.36 23.38
CA ILE A 951 12.37 21.63 22.98
C ILE A 951 13.14 21.56 21.66
N ILE A 952 13.31 20.37 21.07
CA ILE A 952 14.11 20.19 19.84
C ILE A 952 13.51 20.91 18.63
N HIS A 953 12.18 21.02 18.57
CA HIS A 953 11.49 21.73 17.49
C HIS A 953 11.82 23.24 17.44
N LEU A 954 12.47 23.78 18.49
CA LEU A 954 12.91 25.17 18.58
C LEU A 954 14.25 25.41 17.89
N LEU A 955 14.99 24.36 17.55
CA LEU A 955 16.22 24.50 16.80
C LEU A 955 15.92 25.12 15.43
N PRO A 956 16.65 26.17 15.03
CA PRO A 956 16.55 26.70 13.68
C PRO A 956 16.87 25.57 12.71
N LYS A 957 16.05 25.43 11.67
CA LYS A 957 16.40 24.53 10.57
C LYS A 957 17.64 25.12 9.92
N HIS A 958 18.79 24.46 10.03
CA HIS A 958 19.98 24.84 9.27
C HIS A 958 19.63 24.72 7.77
N GLU A 959 19.32 25.84 7.15
CA GLU A 959 19.33 25.93 5.69
C GLU A 959 20.81 25.81 5.28
N ARG A 960 21.17 24.71 4.64
CA ARG A 960 22.49 24.59 4.03
C ARG A 960 22.66 25.77 3.07
N LYS A 961 23.73 26.55 3.25
CA LYS A 961 24.08 27.65 2.35
C LYS A 961 24.14 27.11 0.92
N VAL A 962 23.54 27.86 -0.01
CA VAL A 962 23.55 27.55 -1.44
C VAL A 962 24.73 28.28 -2.07
N PHE A 963 25.54 27.55 -2.82
CA PHE A 963 26.74 28.05 -3.48
C PHE A 963 26.56 28.06 -5.01
N TYR A 964 27.14 29.06 -5.66
CA TYR A 964 27.13 29.22 -7.11
C TYR A 964 28.57 29.32 -7.60
N THR A 965 28.90 28.56 -8.64
CA THR A 965 30.23 28.56 -9.26
C THR A 965 30.11 28.73 -10.77
N ASP A 966 31.21 29.09 -11.43
CA ASP A 966 31.30 29.27 -12.89
C ASP A 966 32.51 28.52 -13.48
N PHE A 967 32.91 27.41 -12.84
CA PHE A 967 34.08 26.62 -13.24
C PHE A 967 33.88 25.94 -14.58
N ALA A 968 34.99 25.74 -15.30
CA ALA A 968 35.02 25.11 -16.60
C ALA A 968 34.77 23.60 -16.52
N ASP A 969 33.64 23.17 -17.07
CA ASP A 969 33.30 21.77 -17.29
C ASP A 969 33.95 21.32 -18.62
N THR A 970 34.92 20.42 -18.56
CA THR A 970 35.97 20.23 -19.58
C THR A 970 35.55 19.40 -20.80
N THR A 971 34.41 18.71 -20.74
CA THR A 971 33.93 17.88 -21.85
C THR A 971 32.50 18.25 -22.21
N PHE A 972 32.31 18.95 -23.34
CA PHE A 972 31.00 19.29 -23.90
C PHE A 972 30.71 18.56 -25.21
N GLU A 973 31.40 17.45 -25.47
CA GLU A 973 31.18 16.71 -26.70
C GLU A 973 29.82 16.00 -26.65
N SER A 974 28.86 16.59 -27.34
CA SER A 974 27.53 16.04 -27.49
C SER A 974 27.57 14.82 -28.43
N VAL A 975 27.13 13.66 -27.98
CA VAL A 975 27.12 12.43 -28.79
C VAL A 975 25.67 11.93 -28.92
N GLU A 976 25.25 11.63 -30.15
CA GLU A 976 23.98 10.93 -30.36
C GLU A 976 24.06 9.55 -29.71
N ALA A 977 23.08 9.25 -28.85
CA ALA A 977 23.00 8.01 -28.12
C ALA A 977 21.75 7.24 -28.55
N GLN A 978 21.91 5.96 -28.89
CA GLN A 978 20.76 5.09 -29.08
C GLN A 978 20.18 4.72 -27.72
N ILE A 979 18.90 4.98 -27.50
CA ILE A 979 18.19 4.50 -26.32
C ILE A 979 17.69 3.11 -26.67
N GLN A 980 18.19 2.09 -25.98
CA GLN A 980 17.69 0.73 -26.16
C GLN A 980 16.25 0.70 -25.65
N THR A 981 15.34 0.37 -26.56
CA THR A 981 13.91 0.43 -26.24
C THR A 981 13.40 -0.81 -25.57
N ASN A 982 14.10 -1.96 -25.63
CA ASN A 982 13.71 -3.23 -25.01
C ASN A 982 13.28 -3.03 -23.54
N THR A 983 11.97 -2.84 -23.32
CA THR A 983 11.37 -2.60 -22.00
C THR A 983 11.09 -3.90 -21.26
N THR A 984 11.29 -5.03 -21.93
CA THR A 984 11.24 -6.36 -21.33
C THR A 984 12.56 -6.68 -20.67
N GLY A 985 12.52 -7.02 -19.38
CA GLY A 985 13.34 -8.15 -18.97
C GLY A 985 12.87 -9.30 -19.83
N THR A 986 13.75 -9.79 -20.68
CA THR A 986 13.48 -10.90 -21.56
C THR A 986 12.75 -12.00 -20.78
N VAL A 987 11.56 -12.41 -21.24
CA VAL A 987 11.26 -13.84 -21.20
C VAL A 987 12.46 -14.44 -21.89
N ASP A 988 13.35 -15.02 -21.11
CA ASP A 988 14.63 -15.49 -21.62
C ASP A 988 14.27 -16.43 -22.77
N PRO A 989 14.63 -16.11 -24.03
CA PRO A 989 14.36 -16.99 -25.16
C PRO A 989 14.90 -18.39 -24.86
N THR A 990 15.98 -18.46 -24.06
CA THR A 990 16.55 -19.73 -23.62
C THR A 990 15.68 -20.47 -22.58
N GLU A 991 14.89 -19.80 -21.73
CA GLU A 991 13.91 -20.47 -20.85
C GLU A 991 12.69 -20.97 -21.62
N PHE A 992 12.18 -20.19 -22.58
CA PHE A 992 11.06 -20.62 -23.44
C PHE A 992 11.46 -21.80 -24.33
N GLU A 993 12.61 -21.70 -25.01
CA GLU A 993 13.18 -22.80 -25.78
C GLU A 993 13.53 -23.99 -24.89
N ALA A 994 14.00 -23.79 -23.65
CA ALA A 994 14.25 -24.89 -22.71
C ALA A 994 12.95 -25.58 -22.25
N LYS A 995 11.85 -24.83 -22.05
CA LYS A 995 10.52 -25.38 -21.74
C LYS A 995 10.02 -26.23 -22.91
N ILE A 996 10.09 -25.71 -24.14
CA ILE A 996 9.74 -26.46 -25.36
C ILE A 996 10.62 -27.70 -25.48
N ALA A 997 11.94 -27.57 -25.33
CA ALA A 997 12.88 -28.69 -25.38
C ALA A 997 12.58 -29.77 -24.34
N HIS A 998 12.25 -29.37 -23.10
CA HIS A 998 11.87 -30.30 -22.05
C HIS A 998 10.59 -31.05 -22.42
N ARG A 999 9.56 -30.34 -22.88
CA ARG A 999 8.29 -30.95 -23.27
C ARG A 999 8.44 -31.86 -24.47
N MET A 1000 9.20 -31.46 -25.48
CA MET A 1000 9.46 -32.27 -26.67
C MET A 1000 10.18 -33.59 -26.34
N ARG A 1001 11.04 -33.62 -25.32
CA ARG A 1001 11.60 -34.89 -24.81
C ARG A 1001 10.53 -35.82 -24.23
N THR A 1002 9.50 -35.28 -23.57
CA THR A 1002 8.39 -36.09 -23.04
C THR A 1002 7.43 -36.58 -24.12
N LEU A 1003 7.41 -35.93 -25.29
CA LEU A 1003 6.56 -36.25 -26.44
C LEU A 1003 7.29 -37.04 -27.54
N MET A 1004 8.50 -37.56 -27.29
CA MET A 1004 9.28 -38.35 -28.26
C MET A 1004 8.55 -39.57 -28.86
N GLY A 1005 7.52 -40.08 -28.17
CA GLY A 1005 6.69 -41.18 -28.65
C GLY A 1005 5.58 -40.79 -29.63
N MET A 1006 5.35 -39.49 -29.87
CA MET A 1006 4.35 -39.02 -30.83
C MET A 1006 4.86 -39.12 -32.27
N ALA A 1007 3.98 -39.51 -33.19
CA ALA A 1007 4.31 -39.67 -34.61
C ALA A 1007 4.80 -38.35 -35.24
N VAL A 1008 4.18 -37.21 -34.89
CA VAL A 1008 4.57 -35.88 -35.38
C VAL A 1008 6.00 -35.51 -35.01
N VAL A 1009 6.41 -35.79 -33.77
CA VAL A 1009 7.77 -35.50 -33.28
C VAL A 1009 8.79 -36.38 -33.99
N GLN A 1010 8.44 -37.64 -34.28
CA GLN A 1010 9.30 -38.54 -35.06
C GLN A 1010 9.44 -38.06 -36.51
N LYS A 1011 8.34 -37.69 -37.17
CA LYS A 1011 8.35 -37.11 -38.53
C LYS A 1011 9.27 -35.89 -38.63
N ALA A 1012 9.21 -34.99 -37.65
CA ALA A 1012 10.08 -33.82 -37.61
C ALA A 1012 11.57 -34.22 -37.49
N ARG A 1013 11.90 -35.16 -36.59
CA ARG A 1013 13.28 -35.64 -36.38
C ARG A 1013 13.84 -36.44 -37.56
N ASP A 1014 12.98 -37.09 -38.32
CA ASP A 1014 13.39 -37.85 -39.52
C ASP A 1014 13.61 -36.94 -40.73
N GLY A 1015 13.32 -35.63 -40.62
CA GLY A 1015 13.59 -34.66 -41.68
C GLY A 1015 12.44 -34.47 -42.67
N TYR A 1016 11.24 -34.97 -42.34
CA TYR A 1016 10.04 -34.76 -43.16
C TYR A 1016 9.39 -33.39 -42.89
N ALA A 1017 8.66 -32.89 -43.88
CA ALA A 1017 7.79 -31.73 -43.72
C ALA A 1017 6.57 -32.09 -42.85
N LEU A 1018 6.17 -31.19 -41.95
CA LEU A 1018 4.96 -31.33 -41.16
C LEU A 1018 3.74 -30.83 -41.95
N THR A 1019 2.62 -31.55 -41.84
CA THR A 1019 1.34 -31.13 -42.42
C THR A 1019 0.56 -30.27 -41.42
N GLU A 1020 -0.46 -29.54 -41.89
CA GLU A 1020 -1.35 -28.76 -40.99
C GLU A 1020 -2.03 -29.66 -39.93
N GLU A 1021 -2.33 -30.92 -40.26
CA GLU A 1021 -2.88 -31.88 -39.29
C GLU A 1021 -1.84 -32.27 -38.23
N ASP A 1022 -0.56 -32.44 -38.62
CA ASP A 1022 0.54 -32.73 -37.68
C ASP A 1022 0.78 -31.55 -36.72
N GLU A 1023 0.72 -30.32 -37.22
CA GLU A 1023 0.85 -29.10 -36.41
C GLU A 1023 -0.30 -28.98 -35.40
N GLN A 1024 -1.53 -29.24 -35.82
CA GLN A 1024 -2.69 -29.22 -34.92
C GLN A 1024 -2.62 -30.31 -33.83
N GLU A 1025 -2.12 -31.50 -34.15
CA GLU A 1025 -1.92 -32.57 -33.18
C GLU A 1025 -0.85 -32.20 -32.14
N LEU A 1026 0.23 -31.55 -32.58
CA LEU A 1026 1.29 -31.07 -31.70
C LEU A 1026 0.80 -29.94 -30.78
N ASP A 1027 0.06 -28.99 -31.34
CA ASP A 1027 -0.55 -27.89 -30.59
C ASP A 1027 -1.50 -28.43 -29.51
N ALA A 1028 -2.35 -29.39 -29.86
CA ALA A 1028 -3.24 -30.05 -28.90
C ALA A 1028 -2.47 -30.74 -27.76
N ALA A 1029 -1.33 -31.37 -28.05
CA ALA A 1029 -0.48 -32.03 -27.05
C ALA A 1029 0.28 -31.05 -26.14
N PHE A 1030 0.61 -29.85 -26.64
CA PHE A 1030 1.13 -28.74 -25.84
C PHE A 1030 0.06 -28.14 -24.93
N VAL A 1031 -1.15 -27.88 -25.44
CA VAL A 1031 -2.27 -27.36 -24.61
C VAL A 1031 -2.68 -28.37 -23.53
N ALA A 1032 -2.74 -29.66 -23.87
CA ALA A 1032 -3.16 -30.71 -22.94
C ALA A 1032 -2.22 -30.88 -21.72
N SER A 1033 -0.99 -30.36 -21.78
CA SER A 1033 -0.08 -30.40 -20.63
C SER A 1033 -0.44 -29.38 -19.54
N GLY A 1034 -1.17 -28.32 -19.89
CA GLY A 1034 -1.39 -27.17 -19.02
C GLY A 1034 -0.15 -26.30 -18.79
N GLU A 1035 0.97 -26.60 -19.44
CA GLU A 1035 2.24 -25.86 -19.32
C GLU A 1035 2.40 -24.80 -20.42
N PHE A 1036 1.61 -24.89 -21.49
CA PHE A 1036 1.65 -23.97 -22.64
C PHE A 1036 0.25 -23.38 -22.87
N THR A 1037 0.20 -22.06 -23.00
CA THR A 1037 -1.02 -21.33 -23.35
C THR A 1037 -1.22 -21.31 -24.87
N VAL A 1038 -2.43 -20.97 -25.31
CA VAL A 1038 -2.72 -20.75 -26.74
C VAL A 1038 -1.85 -19.63 -27.31
N THR A 1039 -1.48 -18.64 -26.50
CA THR A 1039 -0.59 -17.55 -26.92
C THR A 1039 0.85 -18.02 -27.11
N ASP A 1040 1.34 -18.93 -26.27
CA ASP A 1040 2.68 -19.53 -26.44
C ASP A 1040 2.77 -20.28 -27.76
N ILE A 1041 1.72 -21.00 -28.13
CA ILE A 1041 1.62 -21.73 -29.40
C ILE A 1041 1.57 -20.77 -30.59
N LEU A 1042 0.73 -19.73 -30.53
CA LEU A 1042 0.68 -18.72 -31.59
C LEU A 1042 2.03 -18.01 -31.76
N THR A 1043 2.70 -17.66 -30.65
CA THR A 1043 4.02 -17.03 -30.67
C THR A 1043 5.08 -17.96 -31.26
N MET A 1044 5.01 -19.26 -30.95
CA MET A 1044 5.89 -20.28 -31.53
C MET A 1044 5.72 -20.36 -33.05
N HIS A 1045 4.48 -20.41 -33.55
CA HIS A 1045 4.18 -20.44 -34.99
C HIS A 1045 4.59 -19.16 -35.71
N GLU A 1046 4.38 -17.99 -35.10
CA GLU A 1046 4.78 -16.68 -35.66
C GLU A 1046 6.31 -16.51 -35.70
N SER A 1047 7.01 -16.96 -34.66
CA SER A 1047 8.46 -16.85 -34.54
C SER A 1047 9.21 -17.90 -35.37
N HIS A 1048 8.57 -19.04 -35.63
CA HIS A 1048 9.15 -20.17 -36.36
C HIS A 1048 8.21 -20.67 -37.46
N PRO A 1049 8.17 -19.99 -38.63
CA PRO A 1049 7.30 -20.35 -39.75
C PRO A 1049 7.54 -21.76 -40.32
N ASN A 1050 8.72 -22.35 -40.08
CA ASN A 1050 8.99 -23.76 -40.35
C ASN A 1050 9.13 -24.49 -39.00
N LEU A 1051 8.01 -24.99 -38.51
CA LEU A 1051 7.96 -25.65 -37.21
C LEU A 1051 8.84 -26.91 -37.18
N GLY A 1052 8.87 -27.68 -38.28
CA GLY A 1052 9.72 -28.86 -38.39
C GLY A 1052 11.21 -28.55 -38.23
N LEU A 1053 11.69 -27.45 -38.83
CA LEU A 1053 13.08 -26.98 -38.70
C LEU A 1053 13.41 -26.58 -37.26
N PHE A 1054 12.51 -25.83 -36.62
CA PHE A 1054 12.65 -25.41 -35.23
C PHE A 1054 12.69 -26.60 -34.25
N LEU A 1055 11.81 -27.58 -34.45
CA LEU A 1055 11.80 -28.80 -33.63
C LEU A 1055 13.11 -29.59 -33.79
N ARG A 1056 13.64 -29.69 -35.02
CA ARG A 1056 14.93 -30.32 -35.27
C ARG A 1056 16.08 -29.57 -34.59
N SER A 1057 16.13 -28.24 -34.67
CA SER A 1057 17.21 -27.46 -34.05
C SER A 1057 17.28 -27.66 -32.53
N ILE A 1058 16.15 -27.98 -31.89
CA ILE A 1058 16.09 -28.25 -30.45
C ILE A 1058 16.46 -29.71 -30.12
N MET A 1059 15.96 -30.67 -30.90
CA MET A 1059 15.98 -32.09 -30.55
C MET A 1059 17.05 -32.93 -31.26
N GLY A 1060 17.62 -32.41 -32.34
CA GLY A 1060 18.49 -33.16 -33.24
C GLY A 1060 17.72 -34.16 -34.12
N MET A 1061 18.32 -34.56 -35.24
CA MET A 1061 17.71 -35.53 -36.16
C MET A 1061 17.91 -36.98 -35.69
N SER A 1062 17.12 -37.90 -36.24
CA SER A 1062 17.31 -39.35 -36.06
C SER A 1062 18.55 -39.83 -36.82
N LEU A 1063 19.43 -40.59 -36.16
CA LEU A 1063 20.62 -41.15 -36.79
C LEU A 1063 20.27 -42.04 -37.99
N GLU A 1064 19.23 -42.86 -37.85
CA GLU A 1064 18.77 -43.79 -38.90
C GLU A 1064 18.28 -43.02 -40.13
N ALA A 1065 17.51 -41.95 -39.93
CA ALA A 1065 16.99 -41.11 -41.02
C ALA A 1065 18.10 -40.30 -41.71
N VAL A 1066 19.02 -39.70 -40.94
CA VAL A 1066 20.16 -38.95 -41.51
C VAL A 1066 21.06 -39.87 -42.33
N GLN A 1067 21.34 -41.08 -41.84
CA GLN A 1067 22.08 -42.09 -42.59
C GLN A 1067 21.33 -42.51 -43.86
N GLU A 1068 20.00 -42.66 -43.79
CA GLU A 1068 19.20 -42.98 -44.98
C GLU A 1068 19.27 -41.89 -46.05
N HIS A 1069 19.22 -40.62 -45.68
CA HIS A 1069 19.30 -39.51 -46.64
C HIS A 1069 20.71 -39.26 -47.16
N LEU A 1070 21.75 -39.53 -46.37
CA LEU A 1070 23.14 -39.28 -46.78
C LEU A 1070 23.86 -40.51 -47.36
N LYS A 1071 23.33 -41.74 -47.21
CA LYS A 1071 23.96 -42.98 -47.75
C LYS A 1071 24.19 -42.93 -49.25
N VAL A 1072 23.38 -42.19 -50.00
CA VAL A 1072 23.49 -42.05 -51.46
C VAL A 1072 24.83 -41.45 -51.91
N PHE A 1073 25.51 -40.73 -51.00
CA PHE A 1073 26.80 -40.10 -51.24
C PHE A 1073 28.00 -40.99 -50.88
N ILE A 1074 27.77 -42.17 -50.30
CA ILE A 1074 28.79 -43.17 -49.98
C ILE A 1074 28.59 -44.38 -50.91
N GLN A 1075 29.28 -44.38 -52.05
CA GLN A 1075 29.32 -45.48 -53.02
C GLN A 1075 30.61 -46.32 -52.88
N GLU A 1076 30.75 -47.44 -53.61
CA GLU A 1076 31.91 -48.36 -53.49
C GLU A 1076 33.27 -47.69 -53.79
N ASP A 1077 33.27 -46.57 -54.52
CA ASP A 1077 34.43 -45.76 -54.91
C ASP A 1077 34.57 -44.44 -54.13
N ALA A 1078 33.81 -44.25 -53.04
CA ALA A 1078 33.87 -43.05 -52.23
C ALA A 1078 35.26 -42.83 -51.60
N THR A 1079 35.76 -41.60 -51.71
CA THR A 1079 37.06 -41.20 -51.14
C THR A 1079 37.00 -41.06 -49.61
N GLU A 1080 38.15 -41.18 -48.95
CA GLU A 1080 38.27 -41.01 -47.49
C GLU A 1080 37.75 -39.64 -47.03
N GLU A 1081 38.00 -38.58 -47.81
CA GLU A 1081 37.50 -37.23 -47.52
C GLU A 1081 35.98 -37.11 -47.64
N GLN A 1082 35.36 -37.77 -48.64
CA GLN A 1082 33.90 -37.80 -48.80
C GLN A 1082 33.22 -38.54 -47.64
N ILE A 1083 33.77 -39.69 -47.23
CA ILE A 1083 33.26 -40.46 -46.09
C ILE A 1083 33.39 -39.65 -44.80
N ARG A 1084 34.52 -38.96 -44.60
CA ARG A 1084 34.75 -38.10 -43.45
C ARG A 1084 33.76 -36.93 -43.41
N LEU A 1085 33.52 -36.26 -44.54
CA LEU A 1085 32.55 -35.16 -44.62
C LEU A 1085 31.14 -35.65 -44.29
N VAL A 1086 30.68 -36.75 -44.90
CA VAL A 1086 29.34 -37.31 -44.64
C VAL A 1086 29.20 -37.71 -43.17
N THR A 1087 30.26 -38.23 -42.55
CA THR A 1087 30.27 -38.56 -41.12
C THR A 1087 30.15 -37.30 -40.26
N MET A 1088 30.91 -36.25 -40.57
CA MET A 1088 30.85 -34.96 -39.86
C MET A 1088 29.48 -34.28 -39.99
N LEU A 1089 28.87 -34.36 -41.18
CA LEU A 1089 27.51 -33.86 -41.41
C LEU A 1089 26.46 -34.70 -40.70
N THR A 1090 26.65 -36.02 -40.64
CA THR A 1090 25.78 -36.93 -39.88
C THR A 1090 25.80 -36.57 -38.40
N ASP A 1091 26.98 -36.41 -37.81
CA ASP A 1091 27.13 -36.02 -36.41
C ASP A 1091 26.53 -34.63 -36.13
N ALA A 1092 26.75 -33.68 -37.04
CA ALA A 1092 26.21 -32.33 -36.91
C ALA A 1092 24.67 -32.31 -36.99
N LEU A 1093 24.06 -33.00 -37.96
CA LEU A 1093 22.60 -33.07 -38.10
C LEU A 1093 21.94 -33.85 -36.96
N VAL A 1094 22.56 -34.93 -36.49
CA VAL A 1094 22.05 -35.69 -35.32
C VAL A 1094 22.12 -34.86 -34.05
N LYS A 1095 23.18 -34.06 -33.87
CA LYS A 1095 23.39 -33.27 -32.65
C LYS A 1095 22.67 -31.93 -32.64
N HIS A 1096 22.66 -31.22 -33.76
CA HIS A 1096 22.20 -29.84 -33.89
C HIS A 1096 20.94 -29.70 -34.75
N GLY A 1097 20.48 -30.79 -35.36
CA GLY A 1097 19.23 -30.84 -36.12
C GLY A 1097 19.27 -30.20 -37.51
N THR A 1098 20.22 -29.31 -37.73
CA THR A 1098 20.33 -28.48 -38.93
C THR A 1098 21.80 -28.19 -39.19
N VAL A 1099 22.15 -27.96 -40.46
CA VAL A 1099 23.48 -27.47 -40.87
C VAL A 1099 23.25 -26.39 -41.93
N GLU A 1100 23.94 -25.26 -41.82
CA GLU A 1100 23.85 -24.21 -42.83
C GLU A 1100 24.47 -24.69 -44.15
N PRO A 1101 23.74 -24.77 -45.28
CA PRO A 1101 24.26 -25.33 -46.52
C PRO A 1101 25.52 -24.61 -47.04
N ALA A 1102 25.64 -23.30 -46.77
CA ALA A 1102 26.81 -22.51 -47.16
C ALA A 1102 28.08 -22.91 -46.38
N SER A 1103 27.95 -23.34 -45.12
CA SER A 1103 29.06 -23.76 -44.27
C SER A 1103 29.77 -25.02 -44.79
N ILE A 1104 29.08 -25.85 -45.57
CA ILE A 1104 29.62 -27.10 -46.15
C ILE A 1104 30.78 -26.82 -47.11
N PHE A 1105 30.88 -25.60 -47.66
CA PHE A 1105 31.96 -25.20 -48.58
C PHE A 1105 33.19 -24.61 -47.86
N GLY A 1106 33.20 -24.52 -46.53
CA GLY A 1106 34.29 -23.96 -45.74
C GLY A 1106 34.59 -24.76 -44.46
N GLU A 1107 35.49 -24.25 -43.62
CA GLU A 1107 35.77 -24.85 -42.32
C GLU A 1107 34.52 -24.84 -41.42
N PRO A 1108 34.23 -25.92 -40.67
CA PRO A 1108 35.09 -27.08 -40.39
C PRO A 1108 34.95 -28.25 -41.40
N TYR A 1109 34.11 -28.12 -42.41
CA TYR A 1109 33.71 -29.23 -43.30
C TYR A 1109 34.68 -29.44 -44.47
N VAL A 1110 35.27 -28.37 -44.99
CA VAL A 1110 36.23 -28.41 -46.11
C VAL A 1110 37.49 -27.62 -45.73
N ASP A 1111 38.61 -28.33 -45.58
CA ASP A 1111 39.95 -27.79 -45.27
C ASP A 1111 40.89 -27.87 -46.51
N THR A 1112 40.64 -28.81 -47.42
CA THR A 1112 41.46 -29.06 -48.63
C THR A 1112 40.62 -29.01 -49.91
N ARG A 1113 41.15 -28.42 -51.00
CA ARG A 1113 40.49 -28.27 -52.33
C ARG A 1113 40.35 -29.59 -53.12
N GLN A 1114 40.19 -30.74 -52.47
CA GLN A 1114 40.21 -32.06 -53.12
C GLN A 1114 38.83 -32.66 -53.39
N LEU A 1115 37.75 -32.05 -52.89
CA LEU A 1115 36.38 -32.50 -53.13
C LEU A 1115 35.78 -31.86 -54.39
N ASP A 1116 35.04 -32.65 -55.18
CA ASP A 1116 34.32 -32.19 -56.37
C ASP A 1116 33.19 -31.23 -55.95
N TYR A 1117 33.22 -30.00 -56.50
CA TYR A 1117 32.22 -28.96 -56.25
C TYR A 1117 30.81 -29.38 -56.68
N THR A 1118 30.70 -30.24 -57.70
CA THR A 1118 29.41 -30.74 -58.18
C THR A 1118 28.77 -31.66 -57.14
N TRP A 1119 29.56 -32.61 -56.62
CA TRP A 1119 29.16 -33.51 -55.54
C TRP A 1119 28.87 -32.76 -54.23
N LEU A 1120 29.69 -31.76 -53.87
CA LEU A 1120 29.43 -30.88 -52.71
C LEU A 1120 28.12 -30.10 -52.86
N GLY A 1121 27.79 -29.65 -54.07
CA GLY A 1121 26.53 -29.00 -54.39
C GLY A 1121 25.33 -29.91 -54.13
N ASP A 1122 25.41 -31.19 -54.51
CA ASP A 1122 24.35 -32.18 -54.29
C ASP A 1122 24.18 -32.53 -52.80
N VAL A 1123 25.29 -32.62 -52.05
CA VAL A 1123 25.26 -32.78 -50.59
C VAL A 1123 24.61 -31.56 -49.93
N ALA A 1124 25.00 -30.35 -50.32
CA ALA A 1124 24.42 -29.11 -49.79
C ALA A 1124 22.93 -28.97 -50.12
N ALA A 1125 22.51 -29.37 -51.33
CA ALA A 1125 21.10 -29.42 -51.72
C ALA A 1125 20.30 -30.43 -50.87
N THR A 1126 20.89 -31.57 -50.52
CA THR A 1126 20.25 -32.57 -49.67
C THR A 1126 20.11 -32.09 -48.22
N VAL A 1127 21.15 -31.45 -47.67
CA VAL A 1127 21.09 -30.79 -46.36
C VAL A 1127 20.06 -29.66 -46.36
N GLN A 1128 19.97 -28.89 -47.44
CA GLN A 1128 18.94 -27.86 -47.60
C GLN A 1128 17.53 -28.47 -47.62
N ALA A 1129 17.33 -29.60 -48.29
CA ALA A 1129 16.05 -30.32 -48.30
C ALA A 1129 15.67 -30.85 -46.90
N LEU A 1130 16.64 -31.39 -46.14
CA LEU A 1130 16.43 -31.81 -44.75
C LEU A 1130 16.09 -30.64 -43.83
N ASN A 1131 16.73 -29.49 -44.02
CA ASN A 1131 16.38 -28.26 -43.29
C ASN A 1131 14.95 -27.81 -43.60
N GLN A 1132 14.58 -27.76 -44.89
CA GLN A 1132 13.25 -27.32 -45.31
C GLN A 1132 12.15 -28.33 -44.98
N GLY A 1133 12.50 -29.60 -44.78
CA GLY A 1133 11.57 -30.71 -44.61
C GLY A 1133 11.29 -31.37 -45.96
N ILE A 1134 11.58 -32.66 -46.07
CA ILE A 1134 11.36 -33.43 -47.28
C ILE A 1134 9.85 -33.72 -47.39
N PRO A 1135 9.19 -33.37 -48.51
CA PRO A 1135 7.79 -33.74 -48.74
C PRO A 1135 7.64 -35.26 -48.68
N GLN A 1136 6.67 -35.76 -47.93
CA GLN A 1136 6.34 -37.17 -47.98
C GLN A 1136 5.70 -37.44 -49.35
N ASN A 1137 6.37 -38.21 -50.20
CA ASN A 1137 5.67 -38.88 -51.29
C ASN A 1137 4.66 -39.83 -50.63
N THR A 1138 3.37 -39.58 -50.87
CA THR A 1138 2.24 -40.44 -50.44
C THR A 1138 2.47 -41.91 -50.68
#